data_AF-A0AAV2BIJ5-F1
#
_entry.id   AF-A0AAV2BIJ5-F1
#
_cell.length_a   1.000
_cell.length_b   1.000
_cell.length_c   1.000
_cell.angle_alpha   90.00
_cell.angle_beta   90.00
_cell.angle_gamma   90.00
#
_symmetry.space_group_name_H-M   'P 1'
#
loop_
_entity.id
_entity.type
_entity.pdbx_description
1 polymer ?
#
loop_
_entity_poly.entity_id
_entity_poly.type
_entity_poly.pdbx_seq_one_letter_code
_entity_poly.pdbx_strand_id
1 'polypeptide(L)'
;MKVQPRLRHLPLMPSSPDSELSETLETVWEMDVRSISWSIALSYLMTVPSDITQNFLKTVFRSESSLSEQKIKAKVYKIKKILREFNPVLKRYNIQNDYAMKKFINHFRNFFFSNFNENNWLSVLQNVANDLRCVIYLYAIDSTENCQLFSQLEPKELRSDYPKLVIFCHSENKNQTSILPKFNFGLPSKFARLLRKKCLNKVLRKICLSEDEIQEVHKNISTGKNFLISLLQSSSKRIIPSLYKPPYIVRKLADVGFSVDPKLTDENGFSAFHYSIGLPETRIVWLLYNFAANMFHLKDHNVRNPNGKIRDTLIEIDEIIKRDISRALELSPSYKKTAGQILRFNQYQREVIEEYFRLKENTGIEDYKMKIISILKKYEEFFYFKSPLYNHTLVLNNELGLFHNFVLHTEYHENLDIFTSMMFFDQFPHITGYMNQTNRDVFTEALSSLFLSILSNNFFPKYEHKSEVFHCGRHPDDCEQENNAQRFVAFHYRQCFLSNAIALSNEVKCSFCDAQSASIDLLEIIRESLTHLREIEDEFLIVRIKVYLETATDSSYLEKESTRMLTFERTLQVLGDILNNETVSKTVVKFLISSCLPSDLRLQLIKIRHHCLSKYRSSAVQGRIDIESRDHVYLDCIHDELHTIDQVAKCVLDSQRFRVEEFLIEKCKINAGYVCKNIMSKLENKISEIISKRKEIFLTQKENFSFLLRALFNYAIEQLGTLKVFTEFKDLSEAINYLLKFVAAHWKEHSTVLLHISEKLRNFISTVKTNDITDPIKLQLNNILLENLKILEDIFRNFQIFKSPFNFCYLALPSILSEVKDFDIFTPKEKMIIKEKISEFVTNSNEAIQALVLDCSERRRPSSEAVFEGMIMPENKRSELKKCFSEISKMNELHEVFGDTKQISNKTLFHFLLSNLDEYVIFSLEEKEKIKYLNQFWRFQSHSYPFKPLHKFLATYMANDSESFYEHDAIIKTLKDQLDILFIYEDKRPLIEKRIRKNFESARKTLKSIKQEQKIETWYKNMNDDILNLELDKEEYLSVLLKISLPKAIKHKLIRNLNQKMLFLINRIHHMSRLLIFEDLTICSLWKSKVWRGNKNEEKHLKSLLVQRYLTERSVKASLELLLFDCMLLLESDELADLWKKTNNMFIGSNMIQILAHGNPLIEAAGSFLDPTDLASDLIDKILNLIDDKPVLQMLSKLWLQEKTCKESYLIDYISNTDDLVCKIIKHCPKWKNYLKLLPLRR
;
A
#
# COMPACT_ATOMS: atom_id res chain seq x y z
N MET A 1 -10.42 28.74 -6.74
CA MET A 1 -11.55 27.93 -7.22
C MET A 1 -11.40 27.67 -8.72
N LYS A 2 -11.75 26.48 -9.23
CA LYS A 2 -11.78 26.18 -10.67
C LYS A 2 -13.12 26.67 -11.23
N VAL A 3 -13.12 27.52 -12.25
CA VAL A 3 -14.36 28.02 -12.88
C VAL A 3 -14.91 26.89 -13.77
N GLN A 4 -16.13 26.44 -13.49
CA GLN A 4 -16.85 25.46 -14.32
C GLN A 4 -17.39 26.13 -15.60
N PRO A 5 -17.65 25.40 -16.71
CA PRO A 5 -18.36 25.90 -17.85
C PRO A 5 -19.67 26.50 -17.36
N ARG A 6 -19.92 27.74 -17.72
CA ARG A 6 -21.10 28.47 -17.27
C ARG A 6 -21.97 28.79 -18.47
N LEU A 7 -23.24 28.44 -18.37
CA LEU A 7 -24.24 28.96 -19.29
C LEU A 7 -24.41 30.45 -18.98
N ARG A 8 -24.23 31.29 -19.99
CA ARG A 8 -24.43 32.74 -19.91
C ARG A 8 -25.61 33.11 -20.81
N HIS A 9 -26.54 33.87 -20.24
CA HIS A 9 -27.54 34.59 -20.99
C HIS A 9 -26.91 35.93 -21.36
N LEU A 10 -26.65 36.13 -22.66
CA LEU A 10 -26.06 37.38 -23.11
C LEU A 10 -27.15 38.47 -23.16
N PRO A 11 -26.86 39.69 -22.69
CA PRO A 11 -27.69 40.86 -22.97
C PRO A 11 -27.97 40.96 -24.47
N LEU A 12 -29.17 41.43 -24.84
CA LEU A 12 -29.58 41.63 -26.23
C LEU A 12 -28.48 42.41 -26.98
N MET A 13 -28.01 41.83 -28.07
CA MET A 13 -27.10 42.50 -28.99
C MET A 13 -27.83 43.73 -29.55
N PRO A 14 -27.21 44.92 -29.61
CA PRO A 14 -27.79 46.03 -30.36
C PRO A 14 -27.91 45.61 -31.82
N SER A 15 -29.13 45.30 -32.27
CA SER A 15 -29.42 45.06 -33.67
C SER A 15 -29.25 46.38 -34.43
N SER A 16 -28.49 46.38 -35.52
CA SER A 16 -28.55 47.50 -36.46
C SER A 16 -29.99 47.67 -36.93
N PRO A 17 -30.50 48.89 -37.15
CA PRO A 17 -31.90 49.14 -37.51
C PRO A 17 -32.41 48.37 -38.75
N ASP A 18 -31.51 47.86 -39.59
CA ASP A 18 -31.84 47.27 -40.90
C ASP A 18 -31.71 45.74 -40.97
N SER A 19 -31.53 45.01 -39.86
CA SER A 19 -31.46 43.54 -39.90
C SER A 19 -32.75 42.86 -39.41
N GLU A 20 -33.57 42.37 -40.34
CA GLU A 20 -34.70 41.43 -40.11
C GLU A 20 -34.22 40.03 -39.68
N LEU A 21 -33.27 39.93 -38.74
CA LEU A 21 -32.83 38.67 -38.13
C LEU A 21 -33.26 38.64 -36.67
N SER A 22 -34.50 38.18 -36.50
CA SER A 22 -35.15 37.64 -35.30
C SER A 22 -34.37 37.71 -33.97
N GLU A 23 -34.97 38.46 -33.05
CA GLU A 23 -35.06 38.25 -31.61
C GLU A 23 -34.80 36.80 -31.16
N THR A 24 -33.58 36.46 -30.75
CA THR A 24 -33.39 35.39 -29.76
C THR A 24 -32.26 35.77 -28.82
N LEU A 25 -32.52 35.68 -27.51
CA LEU A 25 -31.48 35.71 -26.47
C LEU A 25 -30.46 34.62 -26.79
N GLU A 26 -29.28 35.01 -27.28
CA GLU A 26 -28.24 34.05 -27.61
C GLU A 26 -27.60 33.53 -26.31
N THR A 27 -27.86 32.26 -26.01
CA THR A 27 -27.20 31.58 -24.88
C THR A 27 -25.87 31.01 -25.34
N VAL A 28 -24.83 31.27 -24.56
CA VAL A 28 -23.49 30.75 -24.84
C VAL A 28 -22.90 30.10 -23.60
N TRP A 29 -22.00 29.14 -23.81
CA TRP A 29 -21.23 28.52 -22.76
C TRP A 29 -19.87 29.17 -22.66
N GLU A 30 -19.58 29.79 -21.52
CA GLU A 30 -18.26 30.32 -21.19
C GLU A 30 -17.28 29.17 -20.90
N MET A 31 -16.12 29.17 -21.56
CA MET A 31 -15.05 28.19 -21.41
C MET A 31 -13.78 28.84 -20.85
N ASP A 32 -13.29 28.30 -19.72
CA ASP A 32 -12.12 28.83 -18.98
C ASP A 32 -10.80 28.49 -19.70
N VAL A 33 -10.10 29.52 -20.19
CA VAL A 33 -8.76 29.40 -20.81
C VAL A 33 -7.76 30.44 -20.28
N ARG A 34 -8.22 31.50 -19.61
CA ARG A 34 -7.42 32.53 -18.91
C ARG A 34 -6.35 33.21 -19.76
N SER A 35 -6.59 33.34 -21.07
CA SER A 35 -5.62 33.96 -21.96
C SER A 35 -6.31 34.48 -23.21
N ILE A 36 -6.06 35.74 -23.54
CA ILE A 36 -6.64 36.42 -24.70
C ILE A 36 -6.31 35.69 -26.00
N SER A 37 -5.05 35.27 -26.19
CA SER A 37 -4.62 34.55 -27.39
C SER A 37 -5.29 33.18 -27.52
N TRP A 38 -5.45 32.46 -26.41
CA TRP A 38 -6.18 31.19 -26.40
C TRP A 38 -7.68 31.38 -26.66
N SER A 39 -8.29 32.40 -26.05
CA SER A 39 -9.71 32.70 -26.22
C SER A 39 -10.05 33.00 -27.68
N ILE A 40 -9.28 33.88 -28.32
CA ILE A 40 -9.49 34.25 -29.72
C ILE A 40 -9.24 33.04 -30.63
N ALA A 41 -8.07 32.40 -30.50
CA ALA A 41 -7.71 31.31 -31.41
C ALA A 41 -8.70 30.15 -31.33
N LEU A 42 -9.10 29.74 -30.12
CA LEU A 42 -10.07 28.66 -29.94
C LEU A 42 -11.48 29.07 -30.35
N SER A 43 -11.92 30.30 -30.05
CA SER A 43 -13.22 30.80 -30.51
C SER A 43 -13.27 30.79 -32.05
N TYR A 44 -12.24 31.32 -32.71
CA TYR A 44 -12.18 31.38 -34.18
C TYR A 44 -12.13 29.99 -34.82
N LEU A 45 -11.21 29.13 -34.38
CA LEU A 45 -11.03 27.79 -34.94
C LEU A 45 -12.25 26.87 -34.76
N MET A 46 -13.09 27.15 -33.75
CA MET A 46 -14.32 26.39 -33.47
C MET A 46 -15.54 26.94 -34.20
N THR A 47 -15.52 28.20 -34.62
CA THR A 47 -16.66 28.86 -35.28
C THR A 47 -16.57 28.77 -36.80
N VAL A 48 -15.36 28.78 -37.38
CA VAL A 48 -15.19 28.80 -38.85
C VAL A 48 -15.26 27.41 -39.51
N PRO A 49 -15.73 27.30 -40.76
CA PRO A 49 -15.71 26.06 -41.54
C PRO A 49 -14.30 25.45 -41.69
N SER A 50 -14.24 24.11 -41.81
CA SER A 50 -12.98 23.36 -41.83
C SER A 50 -11.99 23.76 -42.93
N ASP A 51 -12.47 24.31 -44.05
CA ASP A 51 -11.63 24.73 -45.16
C ASP A 51 -10.97 26.08 -44.88
N ILE A 52 -11.72 26.99 -44.26
CA ILE A 52 -11.21 28.28 -43.76
C ILE A 52 -10.20 28.04 -42.63
N THR A 53 -10.50 27.12 -41.70
CA THR A 53 -9.54 26.68 -40.66
C THR A 53 -8.22 26.21 -41.28
N GLN A 54 -8.27 25.42 -42.34
CA GLN A 54 -7.09 24.86 -42.98
C GLN A 54 -6.22 25.94 -43.63
N ASN A 55 -6.83 26.88 -44.33
CA ASN A 55 -6.12 28.00 -44.95
C ASN A 55 -5.52 28.92 -43.90
N PHE A 56 -6.27 29.24 -42.84
CA PHE A 56 -5.78 30.04 -41.73
C PHE A 56 -4.56 29.41 -41.04
N LEU A 57 -4.64 28.12 -40.69
CA LEU A 57 -3.51 27.40 -40.08
C LEU A 57 -2.27 27.41 -40.97
N LYS A 58 -2.43 27.25 -42.30
CA LYS A 58 -1.31 27.36 -43.25
C LYS A 58 -0.70 28.76 -43.21
N THR A 59 -1.50 29.82 -43.20
CA THR A 59 -1.03 31.21 -43.16
C THR A 59 -0.22 31.49 -41.89
N VAL A 60 -0.74 31.10 -40.72
CA VAL A 60 -0.03 31.28 -39.45
C VAL A 60 1.31 30.55 -39.46
N PHE A 61 1.39 29.32 -39.98
CA PHE A 61 2.67 28.60 -40.07
C PHE A 61 3.61 29.09 -41.19
N ARG A 62 3.10 29.72 -42.26
CA ARG A 62 3.91 30.31 -43.34
C ARG A 62 4.71 31.54 -42.90
N SER A 63 4.29 32.20 -41.81
CA SER A 63 5.09 33.25 -41.18
C SER A 63 6.42 32.75 -40.59
N GLU A 64 6.62 31.43 -40.48
CA GLU A 64 7.88 30.80 -40.08
C GLU A 64 8.76 30.56 -41.32
N SER A 65 9.72 31.45 -41.58
CA SER A 65 10.57 31.51 -42.79
C SER A 65 11.41 30.26 -43.11
N SER A 66 11.37 29.22 -42.28
CA SER A 66 12.20 28.00 -42.37
C SER A 66 11.44 26.70 -42.64
N LEU A 67 10.10 26.73 -42.83
CA LEU A 67 9.31 25.52 -43.04
C LEU A 67 9.03 25.21 -44.52
N SER A 68 9.36 23.99 -44.95
CA SER A 68 8.87 23.42 -46.22
C SER A 68 7.34 23.22 -46.21
N GLU A 69 6.68 23.32 -47.37
CA GLU A 69 5.22 23.11 -47.54
C GLU A 69 4.74 21.74 -47.02
N GLN A 70 5.55 20.67 -47.13
CA GLN A 70 5.22 19.36 -46.57
C GLN A 70 5.15 19.37 -45.02
N LYS A 71 6.09 20.03 -44.35
CA LYS A 71 6.09 20.21 -42.89
C LYS A 71 4.89 21.05 -42.43
N ILE A 72 4.50 22.07 -43.20
CA ILE A 72 3.29 22.88 -42.93
C ILE A 72 2.05 21.99 -43.01
N LYS A 73 1.87 21.21 -44.08
CA LYS A 73 0.75 20.27 -44.22
C LYS A 73 0.68 19.28 -43.04
N ALA A 74 1.82 18.73 -42.60
CA ALA A 74 1.88 17.84 -41.45
C ALA A 74 1.49 18.53 -40.13
N LYS A 75 1.99 19.75 -39.87
CA LYS A 75 1.62 20.57 -38.69
C LYS A 75 0.11 20.87 -38.71
N VAL A 76 -0.44 21.31 -39.84
CA VAL A 76 -1.88 21.61 -40.02
C VAL A 76 -2.74 20.37 -39.77
N TYR A 77 -2.38 19.22 -40.35
CA TYR A 77 -3.09 17.97 -40.11
C TYR A 77 -3.10 17.60 -38.62
N LYS A 78 -1.96 17.74 -37.94
CA LYS A 78 -1.84 17.47 -36.50
C LYS A 78 -2.74 18.38 -35.67
N ILE A 79 -2.77 19.69 -35.93
CA ILE A 79 -3.67 20.63 -35.24
C ILE A 79 -5.13 20.31 -35.52
N LYS A 80 -5.53 20.03 -36.77
CA LYS A 80 -6.91 19.64 -37.11
C LYS A 80 -7.32 18.36 -36.39
N LYS A 81 -6.44 17.36 -36.29
CA LYS A 81 -6.68 16.15 -35.50
C LYS A 81 -6.92 16.47 -34.03
N ILE A 82 -6.06 17.31 -33.43
CA ILE A 82 -6.20 17.76 -32.05
C ILE A 82 -7.54 18.48 -31.84
N LEU A 83 -7.93 19.40 -32.73
CA LEU A 83 -9.20 20.14 -32.64
C LEU A 83 -10.43 19.23 -32.77
N ARG A 84 -10.39 18.23 -33.66
CA ARG A 84 -11.48 17.24 -33.81
C ARG A 84 -11.67 16.38 -32.56
N GLU A 85 -10.58 16.06 -31.87
CA GLU A 85 -10.59 15.27 -30.63
C GLU A 85 -10.75 16.14 -29.36
N PHE A 86 -10.66 17.46 -29.50
CA PHE A 86 -10.75 18.39 -28.39
C PHE A 86 -12.21 18.62 -28.02
N ASN A 87 -12.48 18.40 -26.74
CA ASN A 87 -13.75 18.74 -26.13
C ASN A 87 -13.47 19.73 -24.99
N PRO A 88 -13.74 21.03 -25.18
CA PRO A 88 -13.47 22.07 -24.17
C PRO A 88 -14.22 21.83 -22.86
N VAL A 89 -15.31 21.06 -22.87
CA VAL A 89 -16.07 20.72 -21.68
C VAL A 89 -15.36 19.63 -20.85
N LEU A 90 -14.76 18.62 -21.48
CA LEU A 90 -14.11 17.47 -20.80
C LEU A 90 -12.62 17.69 -20.49
N LYS A 91 -11.91 18.38 -21.38
CA LYS A 91 -10.44 18.38 -21.50
C LYS A 91 -9.85 19.80 -21.43
N ARG A 92 -10.38 20.65 -20.54
CA ARG A 92 -10.10 22.11 -20.45
C ARG A 92 -8.62 22.48 -20.65
N TYR A 93 -7.71 21.77 -19.97
CA TYR A 93 -6.27 22.06 -20.02
C TYR A 93 -5.45 21.17 -20.97
N ASN A 94 -6.03 20.10 -21.53
CA ASN A 94 -5.24 19.20 -22.38
C ASN A 94 -4.81 19.87 -23.67
N ILE A 95 -5.65 20.73 -24.25
CA ILE A 95 -5.27 21.48 -25.46
C ILE A 95 -4.18 22.51 -25.16
N GLN A 96 -4.23 23.12 -23.97
CA GLN A 96 -3.21 24.06 -23.51
C GLN A 96 -1.90 23.35 -23.18
N ASN A 97 -1.92 22.06 -22.89
CA ASN A 97 -0.75 21.23 -22.61
C ASN A 97 -0.17 20.51 -23.84
N ASP A 98 -0.92 20.44 -24.95
CA ASP A 98 -0.43 19.82 -26.19
C ASP A 98 0.70 20.65 -26.81
N TYR A 99 1.84 20.01 -27.07
CA TYR A 99 3.03 20.68 -27.59
C TYR A 99 2.81 21.31 -28.97
N ALA A 100 2.06 20.64 -29.87
CA ALA A 100 1.78 21.18 -31.18
C ALA A 100 0.86 22.41 -31.06
N MET A 101 -0.14 22.35 -30.19
CA MET A 101 -1.03 23.47 -29.96
C MET A 101 -0.34 24.66 -29.26
N LYS A 102 0.53 24.41 -28.27
CA LYS A 102 1.36 25.47 -27.66
C LYS A 102 2.22 26.18 -28.71
N LYS A 103 2.87 25.41 -29.59
CA LYS A 103 3.64 25.98 -30.69
C LYS A 103 2.75 26.81 -31.61
N PHE A 104 1.60 26.28 -32.02
CA PHE A 104 0.63 27.02 -32.82
C PHE A 104 0.22 28.34 -32.15
N ILE A 105 -0.13 28.33 -30.86
CA ILE A 105 -0.51 29.54 -30.12
C ILE A 105 0.65 30.52 -30.00
N ASN A 106 1.89 30.06 -29.85
CA ASN A 106 3.05 30.96 -29.91
C ASN A 106 3.20 31.61 -31.29
N HIS A 107 3.02 30.87 -32.38
CA HIS A 107 3.03 31.45 -33.73
C HIS A 107 1.87 32.43 -33.93
N PHE A 108 0.66 32.05 -33.49
CA PHE A 108 -0.52 32.93 -33.51
C PHE A 108 -0.26 34.21 -32.70
N ARG A 109 0.36 34.09 -31.52
CA ARG A 109 0.74 35.23 -30.68
C ARG A 109 1.76 36.12 -31.40
N ASN A 110 2.81 35.54 -31.99
CA ASN A 110 3.80 36.32 -32.72
C ASN A 110 3.23 36.99 -33.98
N PHE A 111 2.23 36.35 -34.61
CA PHE A 111 1.57 36.87 -35.80
C PHE A 111 0.70 38.09 -35.49
N PHE A 112 -0.03 38.08 -34.37
CA PHE A 112 -1.00 39.15 -34.02
C PHE A 112 -0.54 40.11 -32.89
N PHE A 113 0.46 39.74 -32.09
CA PHE A 113 0.82 40.43 -30.84
C PHE A 113 2.32 40.79 -30.75
N SER A 114 3.08 40.77 -31.84
CA SER A 114 4.53 41.05 -31.86
C SER A 114 4.92 42.46 -31.38
N ASN A 115 4.00 43.44 -31.41
CA ASN A 115 4.21 44.84 -31.00
C ASN A 115 3.31 45.26 -29.82
N PHE A 116 2.97 44.33 -28.92
CA PHE A 116 1.95 44.55 -27.89
C PHE A 116 2.46 45.29 -26.64
N ASN A 117 1.72 46.32 -26.22
CA ASN A 117 1.81 46.89 -24.87
C ASN A 117 0.63 46.37 -24.04
N GLU A 118 0.89 45.69 -22.91
CA GLU A 118 -0.12 44.92 -22.15
C GLU A 118 -1.31 45.75 -21.63
N ASN A 119 -1.17 47.09 -21.63
CA ASN A 119 -2.17 48.02 -21.14
C ASN A 119 -3.28 48.39 -22.16
N ASN A 120 -3.20 47.97 -23.44
CA ASN A 120 -4.19 48.35 -24.46
C ASN A 120 -4.76 47.15 -25.25
N TRP A 121 -5.46 46.26 -24.56
CA TRP A 121 -6.06 45.07 -25.15
C TRP A 121 -7.25 45.34 -26.10
N LEU A 122 -7.95 46.48 -25.96
CA LEU A 122 -9.04 46.89 -26.87
C LEU A 122 -8.54 47.10 -28.30
N SER A 123 -7.46 47.87 -28.46
CA SER A 123 -6.82 48.12 -29.77
C SER A 123 -6.35 46.82 -30.43
N VAL A 124 -5.85 45.88 -29.63
CA VAL A 124 -5.44 44.56 -30.14
C VAL A 124 -6.61 43.74 -30.63
N LEU A 125 -7.69 43.66 -29.85
CA LEU A 125 -8.88 42.93 -30.29
C LEU A 125 -9.46 43.55 -31.57
N GLN A 126 -9.39 44.87 -31.73
CA GLN A 126 -9.79 45.56 -32.96
C GLN A 126 -8.92 45.20 -34.16
N ASN A 127 -7.60 45.12 -34.00
CA ASN A 127 -6.68 44.68 -35.05
C ASN A 127 -6.90 43.21 -35.42
N VAL A 128 -7.10 42.36 -34.41
CA VAL A 128 -7.42 40.94 -34.63
C VAL A 128 -8.75 40.79 -35.37
N ALA A 129 -9.77 41.58 -35.02
CA ALA A 129 -11.06 41.58 -35.74
C ALA A 129 -10.87 41.91 -37.23
N ASN A 130 -10.04 42.92 -37.53
CA ASN A 130 -9.67 43.29 -38.91
C ASN A 130 -8.95 42.16 -39.64
N ASP A 131 -7.89 41.61 -39.04
CA ASP A 131 -7.02 40.65 -39.72
C ASP A 131 -7.65 39.26 -39.88
N LEU A 132 -8.45 38.82 -38.90
CA LEU A 132 -9.21 37.56 -38.97
C LEU A 132 -10.52 37.69 -39.74
N ARG A 133 -10.91 38.93 -40.10
CA ARG A 133 -12.21 39.27 -40.70
C ARG A 133 -13.36 38.67 -39.88
N CYS A 134 -13.40 39.00 -38.59
CA CYS A 134 -14.37 38.48 -37.63
C CYS A 134 -14.94 39.58 -36.75
N VAL A 135 -16.16 39.41 -36.28
CA VAL A 135 -16.76 40.30 -35.26
C VAL A 135 -16.45 39.73 -33.88
N ILE A 136 -15.91 40.54 -32.97
CA ILE A 136 -15.62 40.13 -31.59
C ILE A 136 -16.58 40.85 -30.64
N TYR A 137 -17.44 40.09 -29.98
CA TYR A 137 -18.26 40.55 -28.87
C TYR A 137 -17.51 40.31 -27.56
N LEU A 138 -17.13 41.40 -26.91
CA LEU A 138 -16.44 41.35 -25.64
C LEU A 138 -17.39 41.68 -24.50
N TYR A 139 -17.56 40.75 -23.58
CA TYR A 139 -18.36 40.90 -22.37
C TYR A 139 -17.47 41.08 -21.15
N ALA A 140 -17.76 42.09 -20.33
CA ALA A 140 -17.17 42.23 -19.01
C ALA A 140 -17.99 41.44 -17.98
N ILE A 141 -17.29 40.75 -17.08
CA ILE A 141 -17.88 40.05 -15.94
C ILE A 141 -17.36 40.70 -14.66
N ASP A 142 -18.28 41.18 -13.84
CA ASP A 142 -17.96 41.79 -12.56
C ASP A 142 -17.81 40.74 -11.42
N SER A 143 -17.46 41.21 -10.23
CA SER A 143 -17.29 40.36 -9.05
C SER A 143 -18.60 39.70 -8.56
N THR A 144 -19.76 40.19 -9.01
CA THR A 144 -21.08 39.63 -8.72
C THR A 144 -21.56 38.66 -9.82
N GLU A 145 -20.67 38.35 -10.78
CA GLU A 145 -20.91 37.51 -11.94
C GLU A 145 -21.91 38.06 -12.98
N ASN A 146 -22.28 39.34 -12.89
CA ASN A 146 -23.12 39.98 -13.89
C ASN A 146 -22.34 40.17 -15.19
N CYS A 147 -22.99 39.87 -16.30
CA CYS A 147 -22.40 39.92 -17.62
C CYS A 147 -22.95 41.12 -18.39
N GLN A 148 -22.06 42.03 -18.79
CA GLN A 148 -22.43 43.22 -19.57
C GLN A 148 -21.61 43.27 -20.85
N LEU A 149 -22.22 43.68 -21.96
CA LEU A 149 -21.49 43.91 -23.20
C LEU A 149 -20.56 45.10 -22.99
N PHE A 150 -19.25 44.85 -23.04
CA PHE A 150 -18.24 45.88 -22.85
C PHE A 150 -17.86 46.56 -24.16
N SER A 151 -17.71 45.77 -25.24
CA SER A 151 -17.37 46.30 -26.56
C SER A 151 -17.76 45.34 -27.67
N GLN A 152 -18.14 45.89 -28.82
CA GLN A 152 -18.32 45.18 -30.07
C GLN A 152 -17.26 45.69 -31.05
N LEU A 153 -16.43 44.77 -31.54
CA LEU A 153 -15.28 45.09 -32.37
C LEU A 153 -15.49 44.48 -33.76
N GLU A 154 -15.56 45.35 -34.76
CA GLU A 154 -15.92 44.98 -36.12
C GLU A 154 -14.75 45.22 -37.08
N PRO A 155 -14.59 44.39 -38.11
CA PRO A 155 -13.60 44.64 -39.14
C PRO A 155 -13.98 45.88 -39.97
N LYS A 156 -12.99 46.55 -40.57
CA LYS A 156 -13.17 47.75 -41.43
C LYS A 156 -14.22 47.59 -42.54
N GLU A 157 -14.45 46.37 -43.01
CA GLU A 157 -15.50 46.04 -43.98
C GLU A 157 -16.42 45.00 -43.36
N LEU A 158 -17.65 45.38 -42.96
CA LEU A 158 -18.59 44.45 -42.36
C LEU A 158 -19.27 43.59 -43.44
N ARG A 159 -19.25 42.27 -43.27
CA ARG A 159 -20.07 41.33 -44.06
C ARG A 159 -20.86 40.44 -43.14
N SER A 160 -22.07 40.09 -43.57
CA SER A 160 -23.01 39.26 -42.79
C SER A 160 -22.52 37.82 -42.58
N ASP A 161 -21.58 37.34 -43.40
CA ASP A 161 -21.01 35.99 -43.35
C ASP A 161 -19.80 35.86 -42.41
N TYR A 162 -19.38 36.95 -41.76
CA TYR A 162 -18.21 36.92 -40.91
C TYR A 162 -18.44 36.16 -39.60
N PRO A 163 -17.44 35.37 -39.15
CA PRO A 163 -17.54 34.63 -37.90
C PRO A 163 -17.66 35.59 -36.72
N LYS A 164 -18.63 35.28 -35.85
CA LYS A 164 -18.89 35.99 -34.60
C LYS A 164 -18.18 35.28 -33.45
N LEU A 165 -17.26 35.97 -32.78
CA LEU A 165 -16.52 35.47 -31.63
C LEU A 165 -17.07 36.09 -30.36
N VAL A 166 -17.30 35.28 -29.34
CA VAL A 166 -17.71 35.76 -28.01
C VAL A 166 -16.54 35.59 -27.05
N ILE A 167 -16.12 36.67 -26.42
CA ILE A 167 -15.00 36.69 -25.47
C ILE A 167 -15.51 37.30 -24.17
N PHE A 168 -15.09 36.71 -23.05
CA PHE A 168 -15.40 37.18 -21.71
C PHE A 168 -14.14 37.71 -21.04
N CYS A 169 -14.23 38.89 -20.43
CA CYS A 169 -13.18 39.54 -19.66
C CYS A 169 -13.59 39.64 -18.20
N HIS A 170 -12.82 39.02 -17.31
CA HIS A 170 -13.01 39.14 -15.85
C HIS A 170 -12.05 40.18 -15.31
N SER A 171 -12.60 41.24 -14.71
CA SER A 171 -11.84 42.17 -13.88
C SER A 171 -11.73 41.61 -12.47
N GLU A 172 -10.52 41.28 -12.00
CA GLU A 172 -10.35 40.86 -10.59
C GLU A 172 -10.47 42.06 -9.65
N ASN A 173 -10.87 41.80 -8.40
CA ASN A 173 -11.13 42.77 -7.33
C ASN A 173 -10.27 44.03 -7.40
N LYS A 174 -10.92 45.21 -7.35
CA LYS A 174 -10.31 46.55 -7.32
C LYS A 174 -9.22 46.77 -6.23
N ASN A 175 -9.04 45.81 -5.33
CA ASN A 175 -8.10 45.87 -4.20
C ASN A 175 -6.74 45.19 -4.47
N GLN A 176 -6.48 44.63 -5.66
CA GLN A 176 -5.18 44.09 -6.05
C GLN A 176 -4.71 44.73 -7.37
N THR A 177 -3.83 45.72 -7.27
CA THR A 177 -3.37 46.59 -8.37
C THR A 177 -2.38 45.94 -9.36
N SER A 178 -2.15 44.63 -9.32
CA SER A 178 -1.07 43.97 -10.07
C SER A 178 -1.45 42.77 -10.96
N ILE A 179 -2.73 42.46 -11.15
CA ILE A 179 -3.14 41.24 -11.90
C ILE A 179 -3.81 41.60 -13.24
N LEU A 180 -3.24 41.10 -14.34
CA LEU A 180 -3.78 41.19 -15.71
C LEU A 180 -5.20 40.62 -15.82
N PRO A 181 -6.09 41.21 -16.65
CA PRO A 181 -7.46 40.71 -16.85
C PRO A 181 -7.48 39.28 -17.42
N LYS A 182 -8.43 38.46 -16.94
CA LYS A 182 -8.58 37.06 -17.38
C LYS A 182 -9.58 36.97 -18.52
N PHE A 183 -9.16 36.37 -19.63
CA PHE A 183 -10.01 36.19 -20.80
C PHE A 183 -10.44 34.74 -20.99
N ASN A 184 -11.72 34.55 -21.30
CA ASN A 184 -12.37 33.27 -21.63
C ASN A 184 -13.10 33.40 -22.96
N PHE A 185 -13.55 32.27 -23.54
CA PHE A 185 -14.31 32.30 -24.81
C PHE A 185 -15.68 31.66 -24.67
N GLY A 186 -16.64 32.15 -25.46
CA GLY A 186 -17.99 31.62 -25.55
C GLY A 186 -18.12 30.58 -26.66
N LEU A 187 -18.87 29.51 -26.37
CA LEU A 187 -19.31 28.54 -27.35
C LEU A 187 -20.83 28.62 -27.54
N PRO A 188 -21.33 28.62 -28.80
CA PRO A 188 -22.77 28.60 -29.06
C PRO A 188 -23.45 27.41 -28.38
N SER A 189 -24.60 27.63 -27.73
CA SER A 189 -25.33 26.59 -26.99
C SER A 189 -25.61 25.33 -27.79
N LYS A 190 -25.93 25.45 -29.09
CA LYS A 190 -26.17 24.29 -29.99
C LYS A 190 -24.93 23.39 -30.08
N PHE A 191 -23.75 23.98 -30.27
CA PHE A 191 -22.49 23.23 -30.38
C PHE A 191 -22.03 22.72 -29.02
N ALA A 192 -22.13 23.52 -27.97
CA ALA A 192 -21.84 23.11 -26.59
C ALA A 192 -22.70 21.91 -26.16
N ARG A 193 -23.98 21.88 -26.53
CA ARG A 193 -24.89 20.75 -26.26
C ARG A 193 -24.41 19.46 -26.93
N LEU A 194 -23.96 19.51 -28.19
CA LEU A 194 -23.39 18.35 -28.89
C LEU A 194 -22.15 17.82 -28.18
N LEU A 195 -21.25 18.72 -27.75
CA LEU A 195 -20.04 18.36 -27.00
C LEU A 195 -20.37 17.77 -25.62
N ARG A 196 -21.33 18.36 -24.90
CA ARG A 196 -21.83 17.86 -23.61
C ARG A 196 -22.49 16.49 -23.76
N LYS A 197 -23.25 16.25 -24.83
CA LYS A 197 -23.86 14.93 -25.12
C LYS A 197 -22.79 13.84 -25.31
N LYS A 198 -21.75 14.13 -26.09
CA LYS A 198 -20.61 13.23 -26.29
C LYS A 198 -19.87 12.95 -24.97
N CYS A 199 -19.70 13.96 -24.12
CA CYS A 199 -19.11 13.80 -22.80
C CYS A 199 -19.97 12.94 -21.88
N LEU A 200 -21.27 13.20 -21.83
CA LEU A 200 -22.21 12.46 -21.01
C LEU A 200 -22.17 10.97 -21.38
N ASN A 201 -22.22 10.63 -22.68
CA ASN A 201 -22.04 9.24 -23.14
C ASN A 201 -20.77 8.59 -22.60
N LYS A 202 -19.65 9.32 -22.65
CA LYS A 202 -18.38 8.81 -22.17
C LYS A 202 -18.37 8.58 -20.65
N VAL A 203 -19.05 9.43 -19.89
CA VAL A 203 -19.18 9.28 -18.44
C VAL A 203 -20.14 8.14 -18.09
N LEU A 204 -21.29 8.04 -18.76
CA LEU A 204 -22.28 6.99 -18.52
C LEU A 204 -21.76 5.60 -18.90
N ARG A 205 -20.99 5.46 -19.98
CA ARG A 205 -20.36 4.17 -20.32
C ARG A 205 -19.33 3.69 -19.29
N LYS A 206 -18.74 4.60 -18.50
CA LYS A 206 -17.80 4.24 -17.43
C LYS A 206 -18.47 3.58 -16.22
N ILE A 207 -19.79 3.69 -16.09
CA ILE A 207 -20.56 3.04 -15.02
C ILE A 207 -21.37 1.84 -15.56
N CYS A 208 -20.97 1.31 -16.72
CA CYS A 208 -21.54 0.10 -17.33
C CYS A 208 -23.07 0.14 -17.56
N LEU A 209 -23.64 1.33 -17.81
CA LEU A 209 -25.04 1.42 -18.22
C LEU A 209 -25.24 0.84 -19.62
N SER A 210 -26.39 0.20 -19.82
CA SER A 210 -26.84 -0.26 -21.14
C SER A 210 -27.08 0.92 -22.08
N GLU A 211 -27.02 0.68 -23.40
CA GLU A 211 -27.25 1.75 -24.37
C GLU A 211 -28.70 2.28 -24.28
N ASP A 212 -29.67 1.46 -23.86
CA ASP A 212 -31.05 1.85 -23.62
C ASP A 212 -31.17 2.83 -22.45
N GLU A 213 -30.54 2.53 -21.30
CA GLU A 213 -30.47 3.43 -20.15
C GLU A 213 -29.79 4.76 -20.50
N ILE A 214 -28.73 4.71 -21.30
CA ILE A 214 -28.04 5.91 -21.78
C ILE A 214 -28.96 6.77 -22.64
N GLN A 215 -29.71 6.16 -23.57
CA GLN A 215 -30.66 6.87 -24.43
C GLN A 215 -31.79 7.49 -23.62
N GLU A 216 -32.30 6.79 -22.60
CA GLU A 216 -33.33 7.29 -21.70
C GLU A 216 -32.85 8.54 -20.95
N VAL A 217 -31.63 8.50 -20.40
CA VAL A 217 -30.99 9.66 -19.76
C VAL A 217 -30.89 10.85 -20.73
N HIS A 218 -30.51 10.63 -22.00
CA HIS A 218 -30.48 11.71 -23.00
C HIS A 218 -31.84 12.33 -23.25
N LYS A 219 -32.89 11.51 -23.35
CA LYS A 219 -34.26 11.98 -23.57
C LYS A 219 -34.68 12.97 -22.48
N ASN A 220 -34.37 12.62 -21.22
CA ASN A 220 -34.76 13.40 -20.04
C ASN A 220 -33.98 14.72 -19.86
N ILE A 221 -32.75 14.80 -20.38
CA ILE A 221 -31.85 15.97 -20.22
C ILE A 221 -32.06 17.04 -21.32
N SER A 222 -32.80 16.72 -22.38
CA SER A 222 -33.08 17.61 -23.52
C SER A 222 -33.73 18.94 -23.15
N THR A 223 -34.36 19.03 -21.98
CA THR A 223 -35.33 20.05 -21.56
C THR A 223 -34.73 21.29 -20.90
N GLY A 224 -33.41 21.33 -20.67
CA GLY A 224 -32.73 22.49 -20.05
C GLY A 224 -32.90 22.62 -18.53
N LYS A 225 -33.63 21.69 -17.90
CA LYS A 225 -33.83 21.62 -16.44
C LYS A 225 -32.57 21.16 -15.69
N ASN A 226 -32.54 21.36 -14.37
CA ASN A 226 -31.49 20.84 -13.49
C ASN A 226 -31.35 19.32 -13.72
N PHE A 227 -30.14 18.85 -14.04
CA PHE A 227 -29.86 17.47 -14.45
C PHE A 227 -30.34 16.45 -13.40
N LEU A 228 -30.01 16.66 -12.12
CA LEU A 228 -30.43 15.75 -11.06
C LEU A 228 -31.95 15.74 -10.88
N ILE A 229 -32.58 16.92 -10.87
CA ILE A 229 -34.04 17.04 -10.73
C ILE A 229 -34.75 16.37 -11.91
N SER A 230 -34.23 16.55 -13.13
CA SER A 230 -34.77 15.92 -14.34
C SER A 230 -34.72 14.39 -14.25
N LEU A 231 -33.64 13.83 -13.69
CA LEU A 231 -33.54 12.40 -13.46
C LEU A 231 -34.53 11.92 -12.40
N LEU A 232 -34.67 12.65 -11.28
CA LEU A 232 -35.61 12.32 -10.19
C LEU A 232 -37.06 12.32 -10.65
N GLN A 233 -37.41 13.22 -11.57
CA GLN A 233 -38.75 13.33 -12.17
C GLN A 233 -39.01 12.31 -13.30
N SER A 234 -38.00 11.56 -13.72
CA SER A 234 -38.09 10.63 -14.84
C SER A 234 -38.18 9.15 -14.42
N SER A 235 -38.46 8.27 -15.38
CA SER A 235 -38.34 6.82 -15.23
C SER A 235 -36.89 6.36 -15.00
N SER A 236 -35.89 7.16 -15.39
CA SER A 236 -34.46 6.88 -15.23
C SER A 236 -33.92 7.09 -13.80
N LYS A 237 -34.77 7.37 -12.79
CA LYS A 237 -34.32 7.60 -11.40
C LYS A 237 -33.51 6.45 -10.79
N ARG A 238 -33.69 5.21 -11.30
CA ARG A 238 -32.91 4.02 -10.90
C ARG A 238 -31.41 4.12 -11.19
N ILE A 239 -31.01 5.04 -12.07
CA ILE A 239 -29.61 5.27 -12.44
C ILE A 239 -28.89 6.16 -11.41
N ILE A 240 -29.61 6.92 -10.59
CA ILE A 240 -29.04 7.88 -9.62
C ILE A 240 -28.05 7.20 -8.66
N PRO A 241 -28.34 6.03 -8.06
CA PRO A 241 -27.35 5.31 -7.25
C PRO A 241 -26.04 5.05 -7.97
N SER A 242 -26.06 4.61 -9.23
CA SER A 242 -24.85 4.35 -10.02
C SER A 242 -24.07 5.62 -10.35
N LEU A 243 -24.76 6.77 -10.46
CA LEU A 243 -24.11 8.07 -10.68
C LEU A 243 -23.49 8.64 -9.41
N TYR A 244 -24.18 8.51 -8.26
CA TYR A 244 -23.83 9.17 -7.00
C TYR A 244 -23.03 8.30 -6.03
N LYS A 245 -23.04 6.97 -6.18
CA LYS A 245 -22.22 6.07 -5.36
C LYS A 245 -20.71 6.35 -5.54
N PRO A 246 -20.18 6.60 -6.75
CA PRO A 246 -18.79 7.02 -6.92
C PRO A 246 -18.69 8.56 -7.02
N PRO A 247 -18.07 9.27 -6.06
CA PRO A 247 -17.97 10.73 -6.10
C PRO A 247 -17.25 11.26 -7.36
N TYR A 248 -16.40 10.44 -7.98
CA TYR A 248 -15.77 10.69 -9.27
C TYR A 248 -16.77 10.98 -10.39
N ILE A 249 -17.80 10.14 -10.51
CA ILE A 249 -18.75 10.20 -11.62
C ILE A 249 -19.54 11.49 -11.53
N VAL A 250 -20.07 11.80 -10.34
CA VAL A 250 -20.74 13.07 -10.05
C VAL A 250 -19.84 14.26 -10.35
N ARG A 251 -18.57 14.20 -9.96
CA ARG A 251 -17.61 15.25 -10.25
C ARG A 251 -17.32 15.39 -11.74
N LYS A 252 -17.29 14.29 -12.50
CA LYS A 252 -17.16 14.34 -13.96
C LYS A 252 -18.39 14.92 -14.63
N LEU A 253 -19.58 14.66 -14.10
CA LEU A 253 -20.81 15.29 -14.57
C LEU A 253 -20.79 16.81 -14.30
N ALA A 254 -20.36 17.22 -13.10
CA ALA A 254 -20.14 18.63 -12.77
C ALA A 254 -19.09 19.29 -13.68
N ASP A 255 -17.98 18.59 -13.95
CA ASP A 255 -16.94 19.06 -14.89
C ASP A 255 -17.50 19.26 -16.30
N VAL A 256 -18.53 18.49 -16.69
CA VAL A 256 -19.23 18.59 -17.98
C VAL A 256 -20.34 19.65 -17.96
N GLY A 257 -20.50 20.38 -16.85
CA GLY A 257 -21.48 21.45 -16.69
C GLY A 257 -22.90 20.94 -16.39
N PHE A 258 -23.04 19.74 -15.84
CA PHE A 258 -24.32 19.28 -15.29
C PHE A 258 -24.48 19.72 -13.83
N SER A 259 -25.67 20.21 -13.49
CA SER A 259 -26.05 20.49 -12.11
C SER A 259 -26.20 19.17 -11.35
N VAL A 260 -25.32 18.93 -10.39
CA VAL A 260 -25.30 17.70 -9.59
C VAL A 260 -25.44 17.95 -8.10
N ASP A 261 -25.46 19.21 -7.68
CA ASP A 261 -25.62 19.59 -6.28
C ASP A 261 -27.11 19.46 -5.89
N PRO A 262 -27.45 18.59 -4.92
CA PRO A 262 -28.83 18.39 -4.49
C PRO A 262 -29.50 19.65 -3.92
N LYS A 263 -28.71 20.62 -3.47
CA LYS A 263 -29.17 21.88 -2.89
C LYS A 263 -29.77 22.84 -3.92
N LEU A 264 -29.42 22.68 -5.20
CA LEU A 264 -29.88 23.58 -6.26
C LEU A 264 -31.37 23.37 -6.56
N THR A 265 -32.09 24.48 -6.68
CA THR A 265 -33.53 24.46 -6.95
C THR A 265 -33.84 24.45 -8.44
N ASP A 266 -35.05 24.03 -8.79
CA ASP A 266 -35.63 24.23 -10.10
C ASP A 266 -36.27 25.62 -10.25
N GLU A 267 -36.97 25.81 -11.37
CA GLU A 267 -37.75 27.00 -11.73
C GLU A 267 -38.89 27.32 -10.75
N ASN A 268 -39.41 26.30 -10.05
CA ASN A 268 -40.44 26.46 -9.02
C ASN A 268 -39.84 26.69 -7.62
N GLY A 269 -38.51 26.69 -7.51
CA GLY A 269 -37.80 26.88 -6.26
C GLY A 269 -37.74 25.63 -5.37
N PHE A 270 -38.01 24.43 -5.89
CA PHE A 270 -37.86 23.17 -5.16
C PHE A 270 -36.49 22.54 -5.41
N SER A 271 -35.83 22.08 -4.36
CA SER A 271 -34.52 21.40 -4.48
C SER A 271 -34.67 19.93 -4.88
N ALA A 272 -33.54 19.26 -5.15
CA ALA A 272 -33.55 17.81 -5.37
C ALA A 272 -33.98 17.03 -4.11
N PHE A 273 -33.85 17.61 -2.91
CA PHE A 273 -34.37 17.01 -1.69
C PHE A 273 -35.89 16.89 -1.71
N HIS A 274 -36.62 17.94 -2.10
CA HIS A 274 -38.07 17.87 -2.25
C HIS A 274 -38.51 16.66 -3.10
N TYR A 275 -37.93 16.54 -4.30
CA TYR A 275 -38.28 15.47 -5.23
C TYR A 275 -37.89 14.09 -4.73
N SER A 276 -36.75 13.95 -4.06
CA SER A 276 -36.29 12.66 -3.52
C SER A 276 -37.00 12.24 -2.23
N ILE A 277 -37.41 13.18 -1.36
CA ILE A 277 -38.25 12.92 -0.18
C ILE A 277 -39.64 12.43 -0.60
N GLY A 278 -40.17 12.95 -1.72
CA GLY A 278 -41.43 12.50 -2.30
C GLY A 278 -41.38 11.11 -2.95
N LEU A 279 -40.18 10.51 -3.11
CA LEU A 279 -40.07 9.18 -3.68
C LEU A 279 -40.43 8.10 -2.65
N PRO A 280 -41.06 7.00 -3.09
CA PRO A 280 -41.26 5.84 -2.23
C PRO A 280 -39.91 5.23 -1.78
N GLU A 281 -38.89 5.28 -2.64
CA GLU A 281 -37.54 4.80 -2.34
C GLU A 281 -36.69 5.90 -1.66
N THR A 282 -36.59 5.82 -0.34
CA THR A 282 -35.84 6.74 0.53
C THR A 282 -34.32 6.64 0.40
N ARG A 283 -33.79 5.53 -0.13
CA ARG A 283 -32.34 5.34 -0.35
C ARG A 283 -31.74 6.48 -1.18
N ILE A 284 -32.50 6.98 -2.16
CA ILE A 284 -32.06 8.07 -3.03
C ILE A 284 -31.88 9.36 -2.22
N VAL A 285 -32.82 9.71 -1.34
CA VAL A 285 -32.69 10.94 -0.55
C VAL A 285 -31.50 10.86 0.42
N TRP A 286 -31.28 9.72 1.06
CA TRP A 286 -30.11 9.55 1.94
C TRP A 286 -28.79 9.58 1.18
N LEU A 287 -28.73 9.02 -0.03
CA LEU A 287 -27.56 9.13 -0.90
C LEU A 287 -27.26 10.58 -1.27
N LEU A 288 -28.29 11.35 -1.65
CA LEU A 288 -28.15 12.77 -1.99
C LEU A 288 -27.82 13.63 -0.76
N TYR A 289 -28.39 13.31 0.41
CA TYR A 289 -28.09 13.96 1.67
C TYR A 289 -26.63 13.75 2.04
N ASN A 290 -26.17 12.50 2.09
CA ASN A 290 -24.78 12.16 2.38
C ASN A 290 -23.84 12.79 1.36
N PHE A 291 -24.25 12.89 0.09
CA PHE A 291 -23.48 13.59 -0.93
C PHE A 291 -23.30 15.09 -0.63
N ALA A 292 -24.39 15.76 -0.27
CA ALA A 292 -24.39 17.18 0.04
C ALA A 292 -23.63 17.48 1.35
N ALA A 293 -23.93 16.74 2.42
CA ALA A 293 -23.34 16.92 3.75
C ALA A 293 -21.82 16.76 3.77
N ASN A 294 -21.29 15.83 2.98
CA ASN A 294 -19.85 15.59 2.86
C ASN A 294 -19.14 16.54 1.90
N MET A 295 -19.87 17.41 1.18
CA MET A 295 -19.31 18.33 0.19
C MET A 295 -18.30 17.66 -0.74
N PHE A 296 -18.60 16.48 -1.29
CA PHE A 296 -17.61 15.63 -2.03
C PHE A 296 -16.89 16.32 -3.21
N HIS A 297 -17.35 17.51 -3.63
CA HIS A 297 -16.67 18.35 -4.61
C HIS A 297 -15.51 19.19 -4.00
N LEU A 298 -15.47 19.40 -2.68
CA LEU A 298 -14.40 19.99 -1.88
C LEU A 298 -13.51 18.85 -1.33
N LYS A 299 -12.19 18.99 -1.48
CA LYS A 299 -11.28 17.84 -1.46
C LYS A 299 -10.74 17.46 -0.06
N ASP A 300 -11.02 18.21 1.01
CA ASP A 300 -10.18 18.19 2.22
C ASP A 300 -10.94 17.96 3.52
N HIS A 301 -12.26 18.17 3.51
CA HIS A 301 -13.08 18.19 4.71
C HIS A 301 -14.41 17.53 4.40
N ASN A 302 -14.89 16.76 5.37
CA ASN A 302 -16.17 16.04 5.33
C ASN A 302 -16.74 16.05 6.75
N VAL A 303 -17.85 15.33 6.99
CA VAL A 303 -18.47 15.31 8.32
C VAL A 303 -17.60 14.66 9.40
N ARG A 304 -16.57 13.88 9.02
CA ARG A 304 -15.62 13.20 9.92
C ARG A 304 -14.41 14.08 10.27
N ASN A 305 -13.96 14.90 9.32
CA ASN A 305 -12.96 15.95 9.55
C ASN A 305 -13.54 17.32 9.16
N PRO A 306 -14.43 17.89 9.98
CA PRO A 306 -15.16 19.08 9.62
C PRO A 306 -14.26 20.33 9.60
N ASN A 307 -14.56 21.23 8.66
CA ASN A 307 -14.14 22.64 8.69
C ASN A 307 -15.38 23.56 8.77
N GLY A 308 -15.16 24.88 8.85
CA GLY A 308 -16.28 25.84 8.90
C GLY A 308 -17.28 25.66 7.75
N LYS A 309 -16.81 25.30 6.55
CA LYS A 309 -17.69 25.07 5.39
C LYS A 309 -18.61 23.86 5.57
N ILE A 310 -18.17 22.79 6.21
CA ILE A 310 -19.03 21.62 6.49
C ILE A 310 -20.14 22.03 7.46
N ARG A 311 -19.80 22.76 8.53
CA ARG A 311 -20.80 23.31 9.46
C ARG A 311 -21.82 24.17 8.72
N ASP A 312 -21.34 25.12 7.90
CA ASP A 312 -22.21 26.02 7.15
C ASP A 312 -23.08 25.26 6.12
N THR A 313 -22.55 24.19 5.51
CA THR A 313 -23.31 23.32 4.59
C THR A 313 -24.45 22.58 5.30
N LEU A 314 -24.22 22.06 6.51
CA LEU A 314 -25.27 21.38 7.25
C LEU A 314 -26.39 22.35 7.69
N ILE A 315 -26.04 23.60 7.98
CA ILE A 315 -27.02 24.69 8.19
C ILE A 315 -27.82 24.94 6.91
N GLU A 316 -27.13 25.07 5.78
CA GLU A 316 -27.77 25.29 4.47
C GLU A 316 -28.75 24.15 4.11
N ILE A 317 -28.37 22.89 4.35
CA ILE A 317 -29.25 21.73 4.11
C ILE A 317 -30.52 21.81 4.98
N ASP A 318 -30.39 22.18 6.26
CA ASP A 318 -31.52 22.36 7.17
C ASP A 318 -32.50 23.43 6.64
N GLU A 319 -31.97 24.58 6.24
CA GLU A 319 -32.75 25.70 5.71
C GLU A 319 -33.45 25.33 4.39
N ILE A 320 -32.74 24.63 3.49
CA ILE A 320 -33.29 24.20 2.20
C ILE A 320 -34.45 23.22 2.40
N ILE A 321 -34.29 22.20 3.25
CA ILE A 321 -35.35 21.22 3.49
C ILE A 321 -36.55 21.89 4.16
N LYS A 322 -36.34 22.77 5.14
CA LYS A 322 -37.42 23.55 5.79
C LYS A 322 -38.16 24.45 4.81
N ARG A 323 -37.44 25.08 3.89
CA ARG A 323 -38.02 25.90 2.81
C ARG A 323 -38.82 25.05 1.82
N ASP A 324 -38.31 23.88 1.43
CA ASP A 324 -39.03 22.96 0.54
C ASP A 324 -40.32 22.44 1.20
N ILE A 325 -40.29 22.16 2.52
CA ILE A 325 -41.47 21.81 3.32
C ILE A 325 -42.49 22.96 3.34
N SER A 326 -42.06 24.20 3.62
CA SER A 326 -42.99 25.34 3.75
C SER A 326 -43.65 25.75 2.44
N ARG A 327 -43.01 25.47 1.30
CA ARG A 327 -43.54 25.73 -0.05
C ARG A 327 -44.53 24.67 -0.53
N ALA A 328 -44.47 23.47 0.02
CA ALA A 328 -45.34 22.38 -0.42
C ALA A 328 -46.75 22.54 0.19
N LEU A 329 -47.75 22.72 -0.67
CA LEU A 329 -49.14 22.99 -0.27
C LEU A 329 -49.80 21.82 0.48
N GLU A 330 -49.47 20.58 0.10
CA GLU A 330 -49.95 19.37 0.78
C GLU A 330 -48.82 18.34 0.90
N LEU A 331 -48.46 17.99 2.14
CA LEU A 331 -47.41 17.02 2.42
C LEU A 331 -48.01 15.70 2.89
N SER A 332 -47.71 14.62 2.15
CA SER A 332 -48.10 13.28 2.56
C SER A 332 -47.46 12.90 3.91
N PRO A 333 -48.08 12.01 4.71
CA PRO A 333 -47.48 11.53 5.96
C PRO A 333 -46.08 10.93 5.76
N SER A 334 -45.86 10.22 4.64
CA SER A 334 -44.56 9.65 4.27
C SER A 334 -43.51 10.74 4.00
N TYR A 335 -43.90 11.81 3.32
CA TYR A 335 -43.02 12.97 3.11
C TYR A 335 -42.63 13.60 4.46
N LYS A 336 -43.60 13.90 5.32
CA LYS A 336 -43.36 14.52 6.64
C LYS A 336 -42.43 13.66 7.50
N LYS A 337 -42.64 12.34 7.50
CA LYS A 337 -41.80 11.37 8.20
C LYS A 337 -40.35 11.41 7.69
N THR A 338 -40.14 11.24 6.39
CA THR A 338 -38.79 11.21 5.78
C THR A 338 -38.07 12.54 5.97
N ALA A 339 -38.75 13.66 5.74
CA ALA A 339 -38.19 14.99 5.98
C ALA A 339 -37.83 15.20 7.46
N GLY A 340 -38.70 14.77 8.38
CA GLY A 340 -38.43 14.80 9.82
C GLY A 340 -37.23 13.97 10.24
N GLN A 341 -37.05 12.79 9.64
CA GLN A 341 -35.87 11.93 9.85
C GLN A 341 -34.57 12.60 9.41
N ILE A 342 -34.55 13.18 8.22
CA ILE A 342 -33.37 13.87 7.68
C ILE A 342 -33.04 15.09 8.54
N LEU A 343 -34.03 15.92 8.88
CA LEU A 343 -33.81 17.11 9.71
C LEU A 343 -33.29 16.74 11.10
N ARG A 344 -33.83 15.69 11.73
CA ARG A 344 -33.37 15.23 13.05
C ARG A 344 -31.94 14.69 12.98
N PHE A 345 -31.60 13.91 11.95
CA PHE A 345 -30.23 13.42 11.76
C PHE A 345 -29.26 14.57 11.47
N ASN A 346 -29.66 15.53 10.63
CA ASN A 346 -28.85 16.71 10.33
C ASN A 346 -28.60 17.57 11.58
N GLN A 347 -29.60 17.69 12.46
CA GLN A 347 -29.42 18.32 13.77
C GLN A 347 -28.36 17.58 14.60
N TYR A 348 -28.45 16.25 14.70
CA TYR A 348 -27.44 15.46 15.40
C TYR A 348 -26.02 15.70 14.87
N GLN A 349 -25.84 15.60 13.54
CA GLN A 349 -24.54 15.83 12.91
C GLN A 349 -24.00 17.23 13.21
N ARG A 350 -24.85 18.26 13.13
CA ARG A 350 -24.48 19.63 13.47
C ARG A 350 -24.02 19.77 14.91
N GLU A 351 -24.78 19.25 15.87
CA GLU A 351 -24.44 19.36 17.29
C GLU A 351 -23.12 18.63 17.62
N VAL A 352 -22.90 17.44 17.06
CA VAL A 352 -21.62 16.73 17.21
C VAL A 352 -20.46 17.51 16.59
N ILE A 353 -20.65 18.11 15.41
CA ILE A 353 -19.62 18.89 14.72
C ILE A 353 -19.32 20.21 15.43
N GLU A 354 -20.34 20.90 15.96
CA GLU A 354 -20.18 22.12 16.74
C GLU A 354 -19.38 21.85 18.02
N GLU A 355 -19.69 20.75 18.71
CA GLU A 355 -18.91 20.26 19.84
C GLU A 355 -17.46 19.92 19.45
N TYR A 356 -17.28 19.27 18.29
CA TYR A 356 -15.96 18.97 17.75
C TYR A 356 -15.12 20.24 17.51
N PHE A 357 -15.73 21.33 17.02
CA PHE A 357 -15.05 22.62 16.86
C PHE A 357 -14.72 23.29 18.18
N ARG A 358 -15.64 23.26 19.14
CA ARG A 358 -15.43 23.84 20.47
C ARG A 358 -14.22 23.23 21.17
N LEU A 359 -13.96 21.95 20.94
CA LEU A 359 -12.86 21.19 21.54
C LEU A 359 -11.56 21.19 20.69
N LYS A 360 -11.50 21.95 19.59
CA LYS A 360 -10.36 21.93 18.63
C LYS A 360 -9.20 22.86 19.02
N GLU A 361 -9.34 23.64 20.09
CA GLU A 361 -8.35 24.65 20.48
C GLU A 361 -7.17 24.10 21.29
N ASN A 362 -7.26 22.87 21.81
CA ASN A 362 -6.18 22.18 22.52
C ASN A 362 -5.78 20.89 21.77
N THR A 363 -4.53 20.43 21.99
CA THR A 363 -3.95 19.23 21.34
C THR A 363 -3.64 18.11 22.33
N GLY A 364 -4.32 18.09 23.48
CA GLY A 364 -4.08 17.17 24.57
C GLY A 364 -4.92 15.90 24.51
N ILE A 365 -4.52 14.89 25.28
CA ILE A 365 -5.27 13.65 25.46
C ILE A 365 -6.67 13.93 26.05
N GLU A 366 -6.78 14.92 26.94
CA GLU A 366 -8.05 15.36 27.55
C GLU A 366 -9.07 15.80 26.50
N ASP A 367 -8.64 16.36 25.36
CA ASP A 367 -9.54 16.77 24.28
C ASP A 367 -10.19 15.58 23.60
N TYR A 368 -9.45 14.48 23.37
CA TYR A 368 -9.99 13.25 22.80
C TYR A 368 -11.01 12.59 23.74
N LYS A 369 -10.72 12.63 25.05
CA LYS A 369 -11.65 12.21 26.11
C LYS A 369 -12.95 13.02 26.05
N MET A 370 -12.85 14.35 26.04
CA MET A 370 -14.02 15.23 25.98
C MET A 370 -14.82 15.05 24.68
N LYS A 371 -14.14 14.79 23.55
CA LYS A 371 -14.80 14.48 22.29
C LYS A 371 -15.60 13.19 22.36
N ILE A 372 -15.02 12.09 22.87
CA ILE A 372 -15.75 10.82 23.04
C ILE A 372 -16.95 10.99 23.96
N ILE A 373 -16.77 11.62 25.12
CA ILE A 373 -17.87 11.87 26.06
C ILE A 373 -18.98 12.67 25.37
N SER A 374 -18.63 13.71 24.61
CA SER A 374 -19.61 14.55 23.90
C SER A 374 -20.35 13.77 22.81
N ILE A 375 -19.63 12.98 21.99
CA ILE A 375 -20.21 12.13 20.95
C ILE A 375 -21.20 11.13 21.55
N LEU A 376 -20.81 10.43 22.62
CA LEU A 376 -21.63 9.39 23.25
C LEU A 376 -22.85 9.99 23.96
N LYS A 377 -22.68 11.14 24.64
CA LYS A 377 -23.80 11.88 25.24
C LYS A 377 -24.81 12.33 24.17
N LYS A 378 -24.33 12.87 23.05
CA LYS A 378 -25.20 13.26 21.94
C LYS A 378 -25.88 12.05 21.30
N TYR A 379 -25.18 10.92 21.18
CA TYR A 379 -25.79 9.68 20.71
C TYR A 379 -26.92 9.21 21.62
N GLU A 380 -26.75 9.27 22.94
CA GLU A 380 -27.80 8.98 23.92
C GLU A 380 -29.01 9.92 23.77
N GLU A 381 -28.78 11.23 23.68
CA GLU A 381 -29.81 12.26 23.49
C GLU A 381 -30.65 12.05 22.21
N PHE A 382 -30.01 11.56 21.14
CA PHE A 382 -30.62 11.34 19.83
C PHE A 382 -30.98 9.87 19.55
N PHE A 383 -30.76 8.97 20.51
CA PHE A 383 -30.87 7.52 20.30
C PHE A 383 -32.25 7.10 19.81
N TYR A 384 -33.31 7.72 20.34
CA TYR A 384 -34.69 7.54 19.90
C TYR A 384 -35.13 8.71 19.02
N PHE A 385 -35.91 8.42 17.98
CA PHE A 385 -36.43 9.46 17.11
C PHE A 385 -37.57 10.22 17.81
N LYS A 386 -37.35 11.53 18.01
CA LYS A 386 -38.35 12.49 18.53
C LYS A 386 -38.34 13.70 17.60
N SER A 387 -39.45 14.01 16.93
CA SER A 387 -39.52 15.15 16.00
C SER A 387 -40.85 15.90 16.12
N PRO A 388 -40.83 17.24 16.23
CA PRO A 388 -42.05 18.05 16.28
C PRO A 388 -42.81 18.08 14.94
N LEU A 389 -42.14 17.77 13.82
CA LEU A 389 -42.78 17.69 12.49
C LEU A 389 -43.64 16.44 12.32
N TYR A 390 -43.45 15.44 13.18
CA TYR A 390 -44.14 14.16 13.13
C TYR A 390 -44.35 13.64 14.57
N ASN A 391 -45.35 14.19 15.25
CA ASN A 391 -45.81 13.69 16.54
C ASN A 391 -46.58 12.39 16.32
N HIS A 392 -45.94 11.24 16.56
CA HIS A 392 -46.67 9.99 16.74
C HIS A 392 -47.03 9.86 18.22
N THR A 393 -48.26 9.43 18.51
CA THR A 393 -48.79 9.13 19.86
C THR A 393 -48.16 7.87 20.49
N LEU A 394 -46.91 7.56 20.15
CA LEU A 394 -46.23 6.37 20.65
C LEU A 394 -45.87 6.55 22.12
N VAL A 395 -46.38 5.64 22.94
CA VAL A 395 -46.00 5.51 24.34
C VAL A 395 -44.59 4.92 24.36
N LEU A 396 -43.57 5.76 24.49
CA LEU A 396 -42.16 5.36 24.67
C LEU A 396 -41.87 4.82 26.09
N ASN A 397 -42.90 4.41 26.83
CA ASN A 397 -42.79 4.03 28.24
C ASN A 397 -42.53 2.52 28.44
N ASN A 398 -42.53 1.72 27.36
CA ASN A 398 -42.23 0.30 27.40
C ASN A 398 -41.35 -0.13 26.21
N GLU A 399 -40.68 -1.28 26.31
CA GLU A 399 -39.72 -1.76 25.31
C GLU A 399 -40.33 -1.98 23.93
N LEU A 400 -41.60 -2.41 23.85
CA LEU A 400 -42.30 -2.58 22.58
C LEU A 400 -42.49 -1.24 21.86
N GLY A 401 -42.81 -0.17 22.60
CA GLY A 401 -42.90 1.19 22.05
C GLY A 401 -41.55 1.71 21.56
N LEU A 402 -40.45 1.37 22.25
CA LEU A 402 -39.09 1.71 21.82
C LEU A 402 -38.68 0.94 20.56
N PHE A 403 -39.03 -0.34 20.47
CA PHE A 403 -38.82 -1.14 19.27
C PHE A 403 -39.66 -0.62 18.09
N HIS A 404 -40.91 -0.22 18.34
CA HIS A 404 -41.74 0.37 17.30
C HIS A 404 -41.17 1.68 16.78
N ASN A 405 -40.58 2.52 17.64
CA ASN A 405 -39.85 3.72 17.21
C ASN A 405 -38.71 3.36 16.25
N PHE A 406 -37.93 2.31 16.57
CA PHE A 406 -36.85 1.82 15.71
C PHE A 406 -37.33 1.30 14.35
N VAL A 407 -38.38 0.47 14.33
CA VAL A 407 -38.98 -0.07 13.09
C VAL A 407 -39.55 1.06 12.24
N LEU A 408 -40.24 2.01 12.86
CA LEU A 408 -40.85 3.13 12.16
C LEU A 408 -39.77 4.05 11.58
N HIS A 409 -38.71 4.36 12.33
CA HIS A 409 -37.70 5.36 11.97
C HIS A 409 -36.35 4.77 11.57
N THR A 410 -36.35 3.57 11.00
CA THR A 410 -35.14 2.77 10.74
C THR A 410 -34.01 3.49 10.05
N GLU A 411 -34.27 4.19 8.95
CA GLU A 411 -33.20 4.84 8.19
C GLU A 411 -32.54 5.96 8.99
N TYR A 412 -33.29 6.63 9.87
CA TYR A 412 -32.71 7.59 10.80
C TYR A 412 -31.74 6.88 11.75
N HIS A 413 -32.14 5.74 12.32
CA HIS A 413 -31.28 4.96 13.22
C HIS A 413 -30.06 4.39 12.51
N GLU A 414 -30.21 3.83 11.29
CA GLU A 414 -29.08 3.33 10.50
C GLU A 414 -28.05 4.44 10.23
N ASN A 415 -28.48 5.63 9.80
CA ASN A 415 -27.56 6.76 9.57
C ASN A 415 -26.96 7.31 10.86
N LEU A 416 -27.75 7.38 11.95
CA LEU A 416 -27.30 7.76 13.28
C LEU A 416 -26.17 6.85 13.75
N ASP A 417 -26.42 5.54 13.77
CA ASP A 417 -25.49 4.53 14.27
C ASP A 417 -24.22 4.48 13.41
N ILE A 418 -24.33 4.60 12.09
CA ILE A 418 -23.17 4.67 11.17
C ILE A 418 -22.31 5.90 11.47
N PHE A 419 -22.91 7.09 11.62
CA PHE A 419 -22.16 8.31 11.91
C PHE A 419 -21.61 8.35 13.33
N THR A 420 -22.31 7.83 14.33
CA THR A 420 -21.75 7.69 15.68
C THR A 420 -20.55 6.76 15.68
N SER A 421 -20.66 5.61 14.99
CA SER A 421 -19.54 4.68 14.83
C SER A 421 -18.35 5.39 14.18
N MET A 422 -18.56 6.21 13.13
CA MET A 422 -17.53 7.07 12.52
C MET A 422 -16.76 7.85 13.55
N MET A 423 -17.48 8.69 14.28
CA MET A 423 -16.90 9.65 15.19
C MET A 423 -16.28 8.95 16.40
N PHE A 424 -16.88 7.88 16.90
CA PHE A 424 -16.38 7.12 18.04
C PHE A 424 -14.99 6.54 17.76
N PHE A 425 -14.84 5.83 16.65
CA PHE A 425 -13.58 5.18 16.32
C PHE A 425 -12.48 6.15 15.89
N ASP A 426 -12.83 7.32 15.31
CA ASP A 426 -11.83 8.37 15.05
C ASP A 426 -11.16 8.87 16.33
N GLN A 427 -11.84 8.73 17.47
CA GLN A 427 -11.32 9.19 18.76
C GLN A 427 -10.82 8.03 19.65
N PHE A 428 -11.38 6.83 19.54
CA PHE A 428 -11.11 5.70 20.44
C PHE A 428 -9.63 5.32 20.58
N PRO A 429 -8.82 5.24 19.50
CA PRO A 429 -7.39 4.98 19.58
C PRO A 429 -6.63 5.95 20.48
N HIS A 430 -7.10 7.19 20.59
CA HIS A 430 -6.43 8.23 21.37
C HIS A 430 -6.70 8.12 22.87
N ILE A 431 -7.69 7.33 23.28
CA ILE A 431 -8.02 7.09 24.69
C ILE A 431 -7.58 5.72 25.21
N THR A 432 -6.95 4.88 24.39
CA THR A 432 -6.46 3.56 24.84
C THR A 432 -5.36 3.66 25.89
N GLY A 433 -4.64 4.79 25.97
CA GLY A 433 -3.67 5.05 27.03
C GLY A 433 -4.25 5.11 28.45
N TYR A 434 -5.58 5.20 28.59
CA TYR A 434 -6.30 5.12 29.88
C TYR A 434 -6.76 3.72 30.25
N MET A 435 -6.61 2.76 29.34
CA MET A 435 -6.94 1.38 29.63
C MET A 435 -5.91 0.83 30.61
N ASN A 436 -6.41 0.27 31.70
CA ASN A 436 -5.65 -0.45 32.69
C ASN A 436 -6.36 -1.78 33.00
N GLN A 437 -5.74 -2.61 33.85
CA GLN A 437 -6.29 -3.93 34.16
C GLN A 437 -7.70 -3.87 34.79
N THR A 438 -8.07 -2.76 35.44
CA THR A 438 -9.35 -2.62 36.16
C THR A 438 -10.50 -2.15 35.28
N ASN A 439 -10.24 -1.46 34.17
CA ASN A 439 -11.27 -0.95 33.27
C ASN A 439 -11.23 -1.52 31.85
N ARG A 440 -10.28 -2.43 31.58
CA ARG A 440 -10.12 -3.14 30.31
C ARG A 440 -11.42 -3.75 29.79
N ASP A 441 -12.21 -4.34 30.67
CA ASP A 441 -13.48 -4.98 30.31
C ASP A 441 -14.50 -3.97 29.78
N VAL A 442 -14.58 -2.76 30.34
CA VAL A 442 -15.52 -1.71 29.88
C VAL A 442 -15.22 -1.29 28.43
N PHE A 443 -13.94 -1.12 28.11
CA PHE A 443 -13.51 -0.76 26.76
C PHE A 443 -13.71 -1.90 25.76
N THR A 444 -13.37 -3.13 26.14
CA THR A 444 -13.55 -4.29 25.27
C THR A 444 -15.04 -4.57 25.03
N GLU A 445 -15.90 -4.51 26.05
CA GLU A 445 -17.35 -4.68 25.92
C GLU A 445 -18.02 -3.59 25.06
N ALA A 446 -17.56 -2.33 25.15
CA ALA A 446 -18.03 -1.26 24.28
C ALA A 446 -17.70 -1.54 22.81
N LEU A 447 -16.49 -2.04 22.52
CA LEU A 447 -16.12 -2.45 21.16
C LEU A 447 -16.90 -3.68 20.69
N SER A 448 -16.99 -4.73 21.51
CA SER A 448 -17.73 -5.96 21.17
C SER A 448 -19.18 -5.68 20.84
N SER A 449 -19.86 -4.87 21.66
CA SER A 449 -21.26 -4.49 21.45
C SER A 449 -21.45 -3.59 20.21
N LEU A 450 -20.50 -2.72 19.90
CA LEU A 450 -20.49 -1.93 18.66
C LEU A 450 -20.39 -2.83 17.42
N PHE A 451 -19.46 -3.80 17.42
CA PHE A 451 -19.33 -4.76 16.33
C PHE A 451 -20.61 -5.59 16.15
N LEU A 452 -21.22 -6.05 17.24
CA LEU A 452 -22.48 -6.79 17.21
C LEU A 452 -23.65 -5.93 16.68
N SER A 453 -23.72 -4.66 17.05
CA SER A 453 -24.72 -3.71 16.53
C SER A 453 -24.57 -3.51 15.02
N ILE A 454 -23.33 -3.33 14.55
CA ILE A 454 -23.02 -3.20 13.11
C ILE A 454 -23.36 -4.47 12.34
N LEU A 455 -22.97 -5.65 12.86
CA LEU A 455 -23.20 -6.93 12.21
C LEU A 455 -24.69 -7.28 12.18
N SER A 456 -25.42 -7.12 13.28
CA SER A 456 -26.85 -7.40 13.32
C SER A 456 -27.66 -6.54 12.32
N ASN A 457 -27.30 -5.27 12.13
CA ASN A 457 -27.88 -4.43 11.08
C ASN A 457 -27.59 -4.96 9.66
N ASN A 458 -26.43 -5.57 9.43
CA ASN A 458 -26.05 -6.15 8.14
C ASN A 458 -26.79 -7.46 7.82
N PHE A 459 -26.99 -8.31 8.83
CA PHE A 459 -27.67 -9.60 8.67
C PHE A 459 -29.20 -9.49 8.70
N PHE A 460 -29.74 -8.46 9.34
CA PHE A 460 -31.19 -8.20 9.42
C PHE A 460 -31.54 -6.80 8.88
N PRO A 461 -31.18 -6.48 7.61
CA PRO A 461 -31.38 -5.15 7.05
C PRO A 461 -32.85 -4.91 6.67
N LYS A 462 -33.23 -3.63 6.55
CA LYS A 462 -34.59 -3.23 6.14
C LYS A 462 -35.04 -3.77 4.77
N TYR A 463 -34.12 -4.02 3.83
CA TYR A 463 -34.43 -4.08 2.39
C TYR A 463 -34.22 -5.43 1.70
N GLU A 464 -33.87 -6.51 2.40
CA GLU A 464 -33.75 -7.83 1.76
C GLU A 464 -35.12 -8.46 1.42
N HIS A 465 -36.22 -7.89 1.93
CA HIS A 465 -37.57 -8.38 1.68
C HIS A 465 -38.26 -7.53 0.62
N LYS A 466 -38.45 -8.09 -0.58
CA LYS A 466 -39.14 -7.54 -1.76
C LYS A 466 -40.64 -7.22 -1.54
N SER A 467 -41.06 -6.90 -0.33
CA SER A 467 -42.45 -6.56 -0.04
C SER A 467 -42.67 -5.07 -0.26
N GLU A 468 -43.65 -4.74 -1.08
CA GLU A 468 -44.19 -3.41 -1.39
C GLU A 468 -44.79 -2.70 -0.15
N VAL A 469 -44.17 -2.81 1.03
CA VAL A 469 -44.74 -2.30 2.28
C VAL A 469 -44.32 -0.86 2.47
N PHE A 470 -44.92 0.01 1.67
CA PHE A 470 -44.88 1.47 1.86
C PHE A 470 -45.67 1.94 3.09
N HIS A 471 -46.11 1.01 3.95
CA HIS A 471 -47.05 1.26 5.05
C HIS A 471 -46.62 0.73 6.43
N CYS A 472 -45.37 0.27 6.63
CA CYS A 472 -44.91 -0.17 7.95
C CYS A 472 -44.94 0.97 9.01
N GLY A 473 -45.59 0.73 10.14
CA GLY A 473 -45.39 1.45 11.40
C GLY A 473 -46.51 2.42 11.82
N ARG A 474 -47.74 2.23 11.33
CA ARG A 474 -48.87 3.02 11.85
C ARG A 474 -49.42 2.42 13.15
N HIS A 475 -49.31 1.10 13.33
CA HIS A 475 -49.80 0.39 14.51
C HIS A 475 -48.69 -0.41 15.19
N PRO A 476 -48.69 -0.56 16.53
CA PRO A 476 -47.73 -1.40 17.25
C PRO A 476 -47.66 -2.84 16.71
N ASP A 477 -48.79 -3.38 16.23
CA ASP A 477 -48.90 -4.70 15.61
C ASP A 477 -48.02 -4.86 14.35
N ASP A 478 -47.61 -3.75 13.71
CA ASP A 478 -46.66 -3.78 12.59
C ASP A 478 -45.29 -4.34 13.01
N CYS A 479 -44.92 -4.23 14.29
CA CYS A 479 -43.69 -4.80 14.85
C CYS A 479 -43.71 -6.32 14.86
N GLU A 480 -44.90 -6.92 14.87
CA GLU A 480 -45.10 -8.37 14.96
C GLU A 480 -45.16 -9.05 13.58
N GLN A 481 -45.17 -8.25 12.51
CA GLN A 481 -45.00 -8.75 11.14
C GLN A 481 -43.61 -9.39 10.98
N GLU A 482 -43.54 -10.50 10.25
CA GLU A 482 -42.34 -11.35 10.11
C GLU A 482 -41.05 -10.55 9.86
N ASN A 483 -41.06 -9.68 8.86
CA ASN A 483 -39.87 -8.90 8.47
C ASN A 483 -39.49 -7.85 9.51
N ASN A 484 -40.46 -7.26 10.21
CA ASN A 484 -40.19 -6.25 11.23
C ASN A 484 -39.73 -6.91 12.53
N ALA A 485 -40.34 -8.03 12.93
CA ALA A 485 -39.96 -8.79 14.12
C ALA A 485 -38.49 -9.26 14.06
N GLN A 486 -38.01 -9.68 12.89
CA GLN A 486 -36.60 -10.05 12.68
C GLN A 486 -35.63 -8.90 12.98
N ARG A 487 -36.08 -7.65 12.83
CA ARG A 487 -35.26 -6.45 13.11
C ARG A 487 -35.13 -6.15 14.61
N PHE A 488 -35.82 -6.90 15.46
CA PHE A 488 -35.58 -6.89 16.90
C PHE A 488 -34.15 -7.28 17.23
N VAL A 489 -33.53 -8.16 16.44
CA VAL A 489 -32.11 -8.54 16.60
C VAL A 489 -31.22 -7.30 16.54
N ALA A 490 -31.36 -6.49 15.49
CA ALA A 490 -30.60 -5.25 15.32
C ALA A 490 -30.89 -4.24 16.44
N PHE A 491 -32.16 -4.08 16.81
CA PHE A 491 -32.57 -3.22 17.92
C PHE A 491 -31.93 -3.63 19.26
N HIS A 492 -31.92 -4.92 19.56
CA HIS A 492 -31.35 -5.46 20.80
C HIS A 492 -29.86 -5.14 20.91
N TYR A 493 -29.06 -5.45 19.89
CA TYR A 493 -27.63 -5.18 19.92
C TYR A 493 -27.31 -3.68 19.91
N ARG A 494 -28.15 -2.88 19.28
CA ARG A 494 -28.07 -1.42 19.35
C ARG A 494 -28.29 -0.90 20.78
N GLN A 495 -29.22 -1.49 21.53
CA GLN A 495 -29.41 -1.17 22.95
C GLN A 495 -28.23 -1.61 23.81
N CYS A 496 -27.68 -2.82 23.58
CA CYS A 496 -26.47 -3.27 24.27
C CYS A 496 -25.29 -2.31 24.05
N PHE A 497 -25.11 -1.84 22.82
CA PHE A 497 -24.08 -0.83 22.54
C PHE A 497 -24.33 0.48 23.29
N LEU A 498 -25.57 0.98 23.35
CA LEU A 498 -25.88 2.18 24.13
C LEU A 498 -25.50 2.02 25.60
N SER A 499 -25.87 0.90 26.23
CA SER A 499 -25.52 0.62 27.63
C SER A 499 -24.02 0.62 27.86
N ASN A 500 -23.25 -0.05 26.99
CA ASN A 500 -21.80 -0.14 27.11
C ASN A 500 -21.10 1.19 26.76
N ALA A 501 -21.67 1.97 25.84
CA ALA A 501 -21.20 3.31 25.52
C ALA A 501 -21.40 4.28 26.70
N ILE A 502 -22.51 4.18 27.42
CA ILE A 502 -22.73 4.97 28.64
C ILE A 502 -21.72 4.56 29.73
N ALA A 503 -21.50 3.26 29.91
CA ALA A 503 -20.49 2.76 30.86
C ALA A 503 -19.09 3.29 30.51
N LEU A 504 -18.69 3.21 29.24
CA LEU A 504 -17.44 3.76 28.74
C LEU A 504 -17.37 5.28 28.94
N SER A 505 -18.45 6.03 28.66
CA SER A 505 -18.46 7.47 28.88
C SER A 505 -18.25 7.84 30.36
N ASN A 506 -18.79 7.04 31.28
CA ASN A 506 -18.61 7.26 32.72
C ASN A 506 -17.21 6.89 33.19
N GLU A 507 -16.67 5.77 32.70
CA GLU A 507 -15.30 5.34 32.96
C GLU A 507 -14.28 6.37 32.48
N VAL A 508 -14.45 6.87 31.25
CA VAL A 508 -13.58 7.89 30.67
C VAL A 508 -13.69 9.22 31.44
N LYS A 509 -14.83 9.56 32.06
CA LYS A 509 -14.96 10.76 32.90
C LYS A 509 -14.11 10.70 34.16
N CYS A 510 -13.92 9.52 34.75
CA CYS A 510 -13.13 9.35 35.96
C CYS A 510 -11.69 9.85 35.75
N SER A 511 -11.21 10.70 36.65
CA SER A 511 -9.84 11.22 36.64
C SER A 511 -8.89 10.19 37.24
N PHE A 512 -8.10 9.51 36.41
CA PHE A 512 -7.03 8.65 36.90
C PHE A 512 -5.76 9.48 37.14
N CYS A 513 -5.37 9.60 38.40
CA CYS A 513 -3.98 9.85 38.78
C CYS A 513 -3.24 8.51 38.73
N ASP A 514 -2.03 8.50 38.17
CA ASP A 514 -0.97 7.49 38.39
C ASP A 514 -1.01 6.15 37.62
N ALA A 515 -1.71 6.02 36.50
CA ALA A 515 -1.47 4.87 35.62
C ALA A 515 -0.25 5.11 34.71
N GLN A 516 0.84 4.36 34.93
CA GLN A 516 1.94 4.28 33.96
C GLN A 516 1.38 3.80 32.62
N SER A 517 1.50 4.61 31.58
CA SER A 517 1.06 4.28 30.23
C SER A 517 1.90 3.13 29.67
N ALA A 518 1.50 1.89 29.94
CA ALA A 518 1.84 0.82 29.02
C ALA A 518 1.11 1.16 27.71
N SER A 519 1.84 1.37 26.62
CA SER A 519 1.22 1.52 25.30
C SER A 519 0.61 0.17 24.92
N ILE A 520 -0.62 -0.09 25.36
CA ILE A 520 -1.36 -1.27 24.94
C ILE A 520 -1.65 -1.10 23.45
N ASP A 521 -1.25 -2.10 22.66
CA ASP A 521 -1.50 -2.10 21.22
C ASP A 521 -3.01 -2.12 20.97
N LEU A 522 -3.55 -1.12 20.28
CA LEU A 522 -4.98 -1.04 19.90
C LEU A 522 -5.43 -2.32 19.20
N LEU A 523 -4.54 -2.96 18.44
CA LEU A 523 -4.86 -4.20 17.72
C LEU A 523 -5.10 -5.36 18.70
N GLU A 524 -4.38 -5.40 19.81
CA GLU A 524 -4.54 -6.41 20.85
C GLU A 524 -5.88 -6.25 21.57
N ILE A 525 -6.28 -5.00 21.86
CA ILE A 525 -7.58 -4.66 22.47
C ILE A 525 -8.74 -5.11 21.58
N ILE A 526 -8.66 -4.77 20.31
CA ILE A 526 -9.70 -5.12 19.34
C ILE A 526 -9.78 -6.64 19.17
N ARG A 527 -8.65 -7.33 19.09
CA ARG A 527 -8.61 -8.79 19.06
C ARG A 527 -9.28 -9.38 20.29
N GLU A 528 -8.92 -8.92 21.48
CA GLU A 528 -9.49 -9.36 22.75
C GLU A 528 -11.01 -9.19 22.79
N SER A 529 -11.52 -8.04 22.34
CA SER A 529 -12.97 -7.75 22.27
C SER A 529 -13.74 -8.77 21.42
N LEU A 530 -13.10 -9.46 20.48
CA LEU A 530 -13.73 -10.48 19.64
C LEU A 530 -13.40 -11.91 20.05
N THR A 531 -12.48 -12.16 20.98
CA THR A 531 -12.08 -13.53 21.35
C THR A 531 -13.23 -14.39 21.87
N HIS A 532 -14.24 -13.77 22.47
CA HIS A 532 -15.45 -14.43 22.96
C HIS A 532 -16.58 -14.55 21.91
N LEU A 533 -16.34 -14.07 20.68
CA LEU A 533 -17.30 -13.99 19.58
C LEU A 533 -16.78 -14.73 18.34
N ARG A 534 -16.56 -16.05 18.48
CA ARG A 534 -15.95 -16.90 17.45
C ARG A 534 -16.67 -16.89 16.10
N GLU A 535 -18.00 -16.82 16.11
CA GLU A 535 -18.82 -16.72 14.89
C GLU A 535 -18.47 -15.49 14.05
N ILE A 536 -18.10 -14.40 14.71
CA ILE A 536 -17.75 -13.14 14.06
C ILE A 536 -16.33 -13.22 13.49
N GLU A 537 -15.38 -13.78 14.25
CA GLU A 537 -14.01 -14.02 13.76
C GLU A 537 -14.02 -14.95 12.53
N ASP A 538 -14.82 -16.02 12.57
CA ASP A 538 -15.03 -16.96 11.46
C ASP A 538 -15.64 -16.28 10.21
N GLU A 539 -16.63 -15.39 10.40
CA GLU A 539 -17.25 -14.65 9.29
C GLU A 539 -16.24 -13.78 8.55
N PHE A 540 -15.41 -13.05 9.28
CA PHE A 540 -14.39 -12.20 8.66
C PHE A 540 -13.43 -12.99 7.75
N LEU A 541 -12.95 -14.14 8.23
CA LEU A 541 -12.10 -15.05 7.47
C LEU A 541 -12.78 -15.52 6.18
N ILE A 542 -14.06 -15.91 6.27
CA ILE A 542 -14.84 -16.41 5.13
C ILE A 542 -15.04 -15.34 4.07
N VAL A 543 -15.43 -14.12 4.47
CA VAL A 543 -15.67 -13.06 3.50
C VAL A 543 -14.36 -12.68 2.79
N ARG A 544 -13.21 -12.71 3.47
CA ARG A 544 -11.90 -12.50 2.83
C ARG A 544 -11.65 -13.53 1.73
N ILE A 545 -11.77 -14.81 2.04
CA ILE A 545 -11.53 -15.90 1.07
C ILE A 545 -12.47 -15.75 -0.11
N LYS A 546 -13.76 -15.55 0.18
CA LYS A 546 -14.80 -15.36 -0.82
C LYS A 546 -14.48 -14.21 -1.77
N VAL A 547 -14.11 -13.04 -1.27
CA VAL A 547 -13.79 -11.87 -2.13
C VAL A 547 -12.64 -12.17 -3.08
N TYR A 548 -11.56 -12.80 -2.61
CA TYR A 548 -10.39 -13.09 -3.45
C TYR A 548 -10.63 -14.24 -4.44
N LEU A 549 -11.40 -15.25 -4.05
CA LEU A 549 -11.83 -16.31 -4.96
C LEU A 549 -12.80 -15.76 -6.01
N GLU A 550 -13.82 -15.00 -5.63
CA GLU A 550 -14.73 -14.33 -6.59
C GLU A 550 -13.96 -13.41 -7.54
N THR A 551 -13.02 -12.60 -7.04
CA THR A 551 -12.23 -11.69 -7.88
C THR A 551 -11.32 -12.45 -8.86
N ALA A 552 -10.78 -13.61 -8.44
CA ALA A 552 -9.95 -14.45 -9.30
C ALA A 552 -10.76 -15.31 -10.27
N THR A 553 -12.02 -15.64 -9.96
CA THR A 553 -12.86 -16.53 -10.78
C THR A 553 -13.78 -15.77 -11.73
N ASP A 554 -14.10 -14.51 -11.46
CA ASP A 554 -14.95 -13.69 -12.31
C ASP A 554 -14.21 -13.22 -13.58
N SER A 555 -14.63 -13.79 -14.71
CA SER A 555 -14.11 -13.51 -16.05
C SER A 555 -14.20 -12.02 -16.47
N SER A 556 -15.14 -11.24 -15.92
CA SER A 556 -15.35 -9.84 -16.28
C SER A 556 -14.21 -8.91 -15.82
N TYR A 557 -13.44 -9.30 -14.80
CA TYR A 557 -12.36 -8.48 -14.25
C TYR A 557 -10.96 -8.80 -14.81
N LEU A 558 -10.86 -9.76 -15.74
CA LEU A 558 -9.60 -10.40 -16.14
C LEU A 558 -9.14 -10.07 -17.58
N GLU A 559 -9.66 -8.99 -18.20
CA GLU A 559 -9.34 -8.61 -19.59
C GLU A 559 -7.83 -8.34 -19.87
N LYS A 560 -7.00 -8.15 -18.84
CA LYS A 560 -5.55 -7.90 -18.98
C LYS A 560 -4.72 -8.96 -18.25
N GLU A 561 -3.90 -9.69 -19.01
CA GLU A 561 -3.03 -10.80 -18.55
C GLU A 561 -2.25 -10.47 -17.27
N SER A 562 -1.59 -9.32 -17.24
CA SER A 562 -0.74 -8.95 -16.11
C SER A 562 -1.51 -8.65 -14.83
N THR A 563 -2.75 -8.16 -14.94
CA THR A 563 -3.60 -7.91 -13.77
C THR A 563 -4.15 -9.23 -13.26
N ARG A 564 -4.49 -10.13 -14.19
CA ARG A 564 -4.95 -11.49 -13.92
C ARG A 564 -3.92 -12.29 -13.12
N MET A 565 -2.67 -12.35 -13.58
CA MET A 565 -1.62 -13.09 -12.86
C MET A 565 -1.37 -12.55 -11.45
N LEU A 566 -1.30 -11.22 -11.28
CA LEU A 566 -1.11 -10.60 -9.96
C LEU A 566 -2.31 -10.85 -9.02
N THR A 567 -3.52 -10.90 -9.57
CA THR A 567 -4.70 -11.28 -8.79
C THR A 567 -4.61 -12.75 -8.35
N PHE A 568 -4.17 -13.66 -9.20
CA PHE A 568 -3.99 -15.08 -8.83
C PHE A 568 -2.93 -15.28 -7.76
N GLU A 569 -1.76 -14.66 -7.91
CA GLU A 569 -0.70 -14.68 -6.90
C GLU A 569 -1.23 -14.13 -5.57
N ARG A 570 -2.03 -13.06 -5.57
CA ARG A 570 -2.64 -12.52 -4.35
C ARG A 570 -3.62 -13.52 -3.71
N THR A 571 -4.49 -14.13 -4.51
CA THR A 571 -5.45 -15.12 -4.02
C THR A 571 -4.75 -16.35 -3.43
N LEU A 572 -3.71 -16.86 -4.10
CA LEU A 572 -2.89 -17.97 -3.60
C LEU A 572 -2.15 -17.62 -2.30
N GLN A 573 -1.64 -16.40 -2.21
CA GLN A 573 -1.03 -15.90 -0.98
C GLN A 573 -2.03 -15.90 0.18
N VAL A 574 -3.24 -15.37 -0.05
CA VAL A 574 -4.32 -15.29 0.95
C VAL A 574 -4.73 -16.68 1.44
N LEU A 575 -4.95 -17.62 0.52
CA LEU A 575 -5.26 -19.01 0.87
C LEU A 575 -4.13 -19.65 1.69
N GLY A 576 -2.88 -19.51 1.23
CA GLY A 576 -1.73 -20.06 1.95
C GLY A 576 -1.50 -19.42 3.32
N ASP A 577 -1.77 -18.13 3.50
CA ASP A 577 -1.67 -17.44 4.80
C ASP A 577 -2.67 -18.02 5.82
N ILE A 578 -3.91 -18.28 5.39
CA ILE A 578 -4.96 -18.83 6.26
C ILE A 578 -4.66 -20.27 6.64
N LEU A 579 -4.16 -21.07 5.69
CA LEU A 579 -3.78 -22.47 5.93
C LEU A 579 -2.54 -22.58 6.84
N ASN A 580 -1.58 -21.66 6.74
CA ASN A 580 -0.29 -21.73 7.43
C ASN A 580 -0.27 -21.13 8.83
N ASN A 581 -1.18 -20.21 9.19
CA ASN A 581 -0.98 -19.36 10.37
C ASN A 581 -1.40 -20.06 11.70
N GLU A 582 -0.47 -20.10 12.66
CA GLU A 582 -0.61 -20.71 14.00
C GLU A 582 -1.51 -19.88 14.92
N THR A 583 -1.64 -18.57 14.72
CA THR A 583 -2.52 -17.71 15.53
C THR A 583 -4.02 -17.89 15.21
N VAL A 584 -4.32 -18.43 14.02
CA VAL A 584 -5.65 -18.80 13.45
C VAL A 584 -6.10 -20.18 13.87
N SER A 585 -5.27 -20.89 14.61
CA SER A 585 -5.51 -22.26 15.08
C SER A 585 -6.81 -22.45 15.85
N LYS A 586 -7.51 -21.36 16.23
CA LYS A 586 -8.71 -21.36 17.06
C LYS A 586 -10.05 -21.24 16.31
N THR A 587 -10.04 -21.19 14.98
CA THR A 587 -11.24 -20.91 14.17
C THR A 587 -11.80 -22.17 13.51
N VAL A 588 -13.11 -22.39 13.62
CA VAL A 588 -13.80 -23.57 13.06
C VAL A 588 -13.67 -23.59 11.54
N VAL A 589 -13.78 -22.42 10.91
CA VAL A 589 -13.70 -22.25 9.46
C VAL A 589 -12.37 -22.73 8.89
N LYS A 590 -11.25 -22.42 9.55
CA LYS A 590 -9.93 -22.85 9.07
C LYS A 590 -9.87 -24.37 8.91
N PHE A 591 -10.38 -25.11 9.90
CA PHE A 591 -10.38 -26.57 9.86
C PHE A 591 -11.32 -27.11 8.78
N LEU A 592 -12.49 -26.49 8.59
CA LEU A 592 -13.41 -26.86 7.52
C LEU A 592 -12.77 -26.63 6.14
N ILE A 593 -12.20 -25.45 5.89
CA ILE A 593 -11.54 -25.14 4.61
C ILE A 593 -10.30 -26.02 4.40
N SER A 594 -9.51 -26.27 5.45
CA SER A 594 -8.34 -27.16 5.36
C SER A 594 -8.73 -28.59 5.02
N SER A 595 -9.91 -29.03 5.45
CA SER A 595 -10.43 -30.38 5.19
C SER A 595 -11.12 -30.51 3.84
N CYS A 596 -11.62 -29.40 3.27
CA CYS A 596 -12.11 -29.35 1.89
C CYS A 596 -11.01 -29.64 0.86
N LEU A 597 -9.75 -29.33 1.19
CA LEU A 597 -8.64 -29.42 0.25
C LEU A 597 -7.85 -30.73 0.44
N PRO A 598 -7.44 -31.42 -0.63
CA PRO A 598 -6.52 -32.56 -0.52
C PRO A 598 -5.23 -32.17 0.21
N SER A 599 -4.68 -33.12 0.98
CA SER A 599 -3.46 -32.90 1.78
C SER A 599 -2.29 -32.40 0.92
N ASP A 600 -2.11 -32.97 -0.27
CA ASP A 600 -1.09 -32.54 -1.23
C ASP A 600 -1.30 -31.10 -1.71
N LEU A 601 -2.53 -30.72 -2.06
CA LEU A 601 -2.85 -29.35 -2.48
C LEU A 601 -2.64 -28.35 -1.33
N ARG A 602 -3.09 -28.68 -0.12
CA ARG A 602 -2.89 -27.84 1.07
C ARG A 602 -1.40 -27.60 1.32
N LEU A 603 -0.59 -28.66 1.26
CA LEU A 603 0.85 -28.56 1.37
C LEU A 603 1.45 -27.73 0.24
N GLN A 604 0.95 -27.86 -1.00
CA GLN A 604 1.37 -27.03 -2.12
C GLN A 604 1.03 -25.56 -1.93
N LEU A 605 -0.17 -25.20 -1.49
CA LEU A 605 -0.56 -23.81 -1.22
C LEU A 605 0.30 -23.19 -0.11
N ILE A 606 0.54 -23.94 0.98
CA ILE A 606 1.46 -23.53 2.05
C ILE A 606 2.88 -23.35 1.51
N LYS A 607 3.35 -24.26 0.65
CA LYS A 607 4.68 -24.18 0.01
C LYS A 607 4.78 -23.03 -0.97
N ILE A 608 3.79 -22.77 -1.82
CA ILE A 608 3.72 -21.62 -2.73
C ILE A 608 3.80 -20.34 -1.90
N ARG A 609 2.99 -20.24 -0.85
CA ARG A 609 3.06 -19.12 0.08
C ARG A 609 4.46 -18.98 0.70
N HIS A 610 5.04 -20.04 1.25
CA HIS A 610 6.33 -19.96 1.97
C HIS A 610 7.54 -19.73 1.05
N HIS A 611 7.56 -20.38 -0.11
CA HIS A 611 8.72 -20.45 -1.00
C HIS A 611 8.66 -19.46 -2.16
N CYS A 612 7.46 -19.08 -2.61
CA CYS A 612 7.26 -18.24 -3.80
C CYS A 612 6.84 -16.81 -3.43
N LEU A 613 5.88 -16.69 -2.50
CA LEU A 613 5.18 -15.41 -2.30
C LEU A 613 5.63 -14.65 -1.06
N SER A 614 5.93 -15.30 0.08
CA SER A 614 6.15 -14.63 1.38
C SER A 614 7.57 -14.18 1.71
N LYS A 615 8.58 -14.53 0.90
CA LYS A 615 9.99 -14.17 1.12
C LYS A 615 10.69 -13.91 -0.20
N TYR A 616 11.64 -12.98 -0.21
CA TYR A 616 12.51 -12.80 -1.37
C TYR A 616 13.50 -13.97 -1.50
N ARG A 617 13.50 -14.63 -2.65
CA ARG A 617 14.52 -15.62 -3.06
C ARG A 617 14.82 -15.43 -4.55
N SER A 618 16.09 -15.38 -4.91
CA SER A 618 16.53 -15.04 -6.27
C SER A 618 16.00 -16.01 -7.34
N SER A 619 15.98 -17.32 -7.05
CA SER A 619 15.36 -18.32 -7.94
C SER A 619 13.85 -18.13 -8.08
N ALA A 620 13.15 -17.94 -6.95
CA ALA A 620 11.71 -17.74 -6.93
C ALA A 620 11.29 -16.47 -7.70
N VAL A 621 12.06 -15.40 -7.57
CA VAL A 621 11.81 -14.15 -8.30
C VAL A 621 11.99 -14.36 -9.80
N GLN A 622 13.02 -15.11 -10.21
CA GLN A 622 13.23 -15.37 -11.62
C GLN A 622 12.12 -16.25 -12.21
N GLY A 623 11.68 -17.28 -11.48
CA GLY A 623 10.55 -18.11 -11.88
C GLY A 623 9.23 -17.34 -11.93
N ARG A 624 8.98 -16.43 -10.99
CA ARG A 624 7.79 -15.55 -11.05
C ARG A 624 7.82 -14.62 -12.26
N ILE A 625 8.97 -14.00 -12.55
CA ILE A 625 9.14 -13.17 -13.76
C ILE A 625 8.90 -14.00 -15.03
N ASP A 626 9.36 -15.25 -15.07
CA ASP A 626 9.14 -16.16 -16.20
C ASP A 626 7.65 -16.47 -16.36
N ILE A 627 6.97 -16.89 -15.28
CA ILE A 627 5.54 -17.21 -15.30
C ILE A 627 4.69 -16.00 -15.68
N GLU A 628 4.99 -14.81 -15.14
CA GLU A 628 4.31 -13.56 -15.49
C GLU A 628 4.46 -13.16 -16.97
N SER A 629 5.43 -13.76 -17.67
CA SER A 629 5.68 -13.53 -19.09
C SER A 629 5.09 -14.62 -20.01
N ARG A 630 4.42 -15.64 -19.46
CA ARG A 630 3.82 -16.75 -20.21
C ARG A 630 2.45 -16.42 -20.80
N ASP A 631 2.06 -17.24 -21.77
CA ASP A 631 0.83 -17.10 -22.57
C ASP A 631 -0.45 -17.51 -21.79
N HIS A 632 -1.60 -17.09 -22.31
CA HIS A 632 -2.93 -17.21 -21.71
C HIS A 632 -3.31 -18.62 -21.23
N VAL A 633 -2.89 -19.67 -21.95
CA VAL A 633 -3.26 -21.06 -21.67
C VAL A 633 -2.85 -21.50 -20.26
N TYR A 634 -1.69 -21.05 -19.78
CA TYR A 634 -1.23 -21.39 -18.42
C TYR A 634 -2.07 -20.72 -17.33
N LEU A 635 -2.47 -19.47 -17.57
CA LEU A 635 -3.32 -18.71 -16.65
C LEU A 635 -4.75 -19.26 -16.62
N ASP A 636 -5.24 -19.83 -17.72
CA ASP A 636 -6.54 -20.51 -17.77
C ASP A 636 -6.55 -21.75 -16.88
N CYS A 637 -5.49 -22.57 -16.89
CA CYS A 637 -5.39 -23.72 -15.99
C CYS A 637 -5.39 -23.30 -14.49
N ILE A 638 -4.70 -22.22 -14.13
CA ILE A 638 -4.72 -21.70 -12.74
C ILE A 638 -6.12 -21.20 -12.37
N HIS A 639 -6.79 -20.53 -13.31
CA HIS A 639 -8.16 -20.05 -13.12
C HIS A 639 -9.13 -21.20 -12.85
N ASP A 640 -9.06 -22.28 -13.64
CA ASP A 640 -9.88 -23.48 -13.46
C ASP A 640 -9.64 -24.16 -12.11
N GLU A 641 -8.38 -24.22 -11.66
CA GLU A 641 -8.03 -24.79 -10.34
C GLU A 641 -8.52 -23.90 -9.19
N LEU A 642 -8.41 -22.56 -9.30
CA LEU A 642 -8.97 -21.62 -8.32
C LEU A 642 -10.50 -21.66 -8.29
N HIS A 643 -11.14 -21.81 -9.45
CA HIS A 643 -12.59 -21.99 -9.56
C HIS A 643 -13.04 -23.30 -8.93
N THR A 644 -12.28 -24.38 -9.09
CA THR A 644 -12.52 -25.64 -8.40
C THR A 644 -12.41 -25.48 -6.88
N ILE A 645 -11.39 -24.76 -6.38
CA ILE A 645 -11.26 -24.43 -4.96
C ILE A 645 -12.47 -23.64 -4.46
N ASP A 646 -12.95 -22.65 -5.22
CA ASP A 646 -14.14 -21.87 -4.87
C ASP A 646 -15.39 -22.75 -4.77
N GLN A 647 -15.61 -23.63 -5.74
CA GLN A 647 -16.73 -24.58 -5.72
C GLN A 647 -16.69 -25.53 -4.52
N VAL A 648 -15.51 -26.02 -4.12
CA VAL A 648 -15.35 -26.92 -2.98
C VAL A 648 -15.56 -26.15 -1.66
N ALA A 649 -15.01 -24.95 -1.55
CA ALA A 649 -15.15 -24.11 -0.37
C ALA A 649 -16.59 -23.59 -0.20
N LYS A 650 -17.37 -23.52 -1.28
CA LYS A 650 -18.72 -22.94 -1.31
C LYS A 650 -19.65 -23.47 -0.22
N CYS A 651 -19.62 -24.76 0.11
CA CYS A 651 -20.46 -25.32 1.17
C CYS A 651 -20.15 -24.72 2.55
N VAL A 652 -18.88 -24.47 2.84
CA VAL A 652 -18.41 -23.82 4.05
C VAL A 652 -18.78 -22.32 4.01
N LEU A 653 -18.50 -21.65 2.89
CA LEU A 653 -18.79 -20.22 2.69
C LEU A 653 -20.28 -19.89 2.84
N ASP A 654 -21.16 -20.69 2.23
CA ASP A 654 -22.61 -20.48 2.26
C ASP A 654 -23.20 -20.81 3.64
N SER A 655 -22.63 -21.78 4.35
CA SER A 655 -23.13 -22.21 5.67
C SER A 655 -22.85 -21.20 6.80
N GLN A 656 -21.77 -20.43 6.70
CA GLN A 656 -21.36 -19.52 7.76
C GLN A 656 -22.34 -18.37 7.97
N ARG A 657 -22.90 -17.81 6.89
CA ARG A 657 -23.91 -16.74 6.98
C ARG A 657 -25.04 -17.15 7.94
N PHE A 658 -25.54 -18.37 7.78
CA PHE A 658 -26.61 -18.92 8.62
C PHE A 658 -26.19 -19.16 10.07
N ARG A 659 -24.93 -19.53 10.30
CA ARG A 659 -24.39 -19.70 11.65
C ARG A 659 -24.36 -18.37 12.40
N VAL A 660 -23.97 -17.29 11.73
CA VAL A 660 -23.97 -15.94 12.33
C VAL A 660 -25.39 -15.46 12.59
N GLU A 661 -26.32 -15.65 11.63
CA GLU A 661 -27.74 -15.31 11.82
C GLU A 661 -28.35 -16.05 13.04
N GLU A 662 -28.13 -17.35 13.14
CA GLU A 662 -28.60 -18.18 14.26
C GLU A 662 -28.01 -17.70 15.59
N PHE A 663 -26.71 -17.45 15.66
CA PHE A 663 -26.03 -16.94 16.85
C PHE A 663 -26.61 -15.60 17.33
N LEU A 664 -26.86 -14.67 16.40
CA LEU A 664 -27.42 -13.36 16.73
C LEU A 664 -28.86 -13.48 17.25
N ILE A 665 -29.67 -14.37 16.66
CA ILE A 665 -31.05 -14.59 17.11
C ILE A 665 -31.09 -15.27 18.48
N GLU A 666 -30.32 -16.34 18.70
CA GLU A 666 -30.33 -17.09 19.96
C GLU A 666 -29.97 -16.22 21.16
N LYS A 667 -29.00 -15.31 21.01
CA LYS A 667 -28.61 -14.38 22.07
C LYS A 667 -29.68 -13.34 22.40
N CYS A 668 -30.50 -12.90 21.45
CA CYS A 668 -31.54 -11.90 21.70
C CYS A 668 -32.92 -12.48 21.99
N LYS A 669 -33.15 -13.77 21.71
CA LYS A 669 -34.46 -14.44 21.76
C LYS A 669 -35.14 -14.32 23.14
N ILE A 670 -34.39 -14.48 24.23
CA ILE A 670 -34.93 -14.36 25.59
C ILE A 670 -35.50 -12.96 25.83
N ASN A 671 -34.75 -11.91 25.44
CA ASN A 671 -35.20 -10.53 25.55
C ASN A 671 -36.39 -10.25 24.64
N ALA A 672 -36.42 -10.80 23.43
CA ALA A 672 -37.58 -10.70 22.56
C ALA A 672 -38.84 -11.28 23.23
N GLY A 673 -38.71 -12.40 23.96
CA GLY A 673 -39.80 -13.01 24.72
C GLY A 673 -40.33 -12.14 25.86
N TYR A 674 -39.47 -11.36 26.50
CA TYR A 674 -39.88 -10.37 27.51
C TYR A 674 -40.59 -9.17 26.89
N VAL A 675 -40.17 -8.72 25.70
CA VAL A 675 -40.82 -7.60 24.99
C VAL A 675 -42.17 -7.99 24.41
N CYS A 676 -42.20 -9.04 23.59
CA CYS A 676 -43.42 -9.55 22.95
C CYS A 676 -43.25 -11.01 22.51
N LYS A 677 -44.13 -11.88 23.00
CA LYS A 677 -44.15 -13.31 22.63
C LYS A 677 -44.28 -13.54 21.12
N ASN A 678 -45.00 -12.68 20.40
CA ASN A 678 -45.16 -12.80 18.97
C ASN A 678 -43.83 -12.52 18.25
N ILE A 679 -43.05 -11.52 18.66
CA ILE A 679 -41.71 -11.28 18.11
C ILE A 679 -40.81 -12.50 18.34
N MET A 680 -40.80 -13.07 19.55
CA MET A 680 -40.04 -14.29 19.84
C MET A 680 -40.44 -15.45 18.93
N SER A 681 -41.74 -15.70 18.75
CA SER A 681 -42.24 -16.75 17.86
C SER A 681 -41.80 -16.53 16.40
N LYS A 682 -41.74 -15.28 15.94
CA LYS A 682 -41.26 -14.92 14.60
C LYS A 682 -39.75 -15.14 14.45
N LEU A 683 -38.97 -14.85 15.49
CA LEU A 683 -37.55 -15.21 15.53
C LEU A 683 -37.34 -16.73 15.51
N GLU A 684 -38.20 -17.50 16.19
CA GLU A 684 -38.18 -18.99 16.12
C GLU A 684 -38.56 -19.51 14.73
N ASN A 685 -39.51 -18.86 14.05
CA ASN A 685 -39.81 -19.17 12.65
C ASN A 685 -38.61 -18.86 11.75
N LYS A 686 -37.90 -17.75 12.00
CA LYS A 686 -36.67 -17.43 11.27
C LYS A 686 -35.58 -18.48 11.50
N ILE A 687 -35.40 -18.94 12.74
CA ILE A 687 -34.51 -20.09 13.02
C ILE A 687 -34.96 -21.32 12.23
N SER A 688 -36.27 -21.60 12.17
CA SER A 688 -36.82 -22.71 11.38
C SER A 688 -36.60 -22.55 9.87
N GLU A 689 -36.68 -21.32 9.35
CA GLU A 689 -36.35 -20.95 7.96
C GLU A 689 -34.86 -21.18 7.70
N ILE A 690 -33.98 -20.74 8.61
CA ILE A 690 -32.53 -20.96 8.55
C ILE A 690 -32.24 -22.46 8.53
N ILE A 691 -32.85 -23.25 9.43
CA ILE A 691 -32.75 -24.71 9.47
C ILE A 691 -33.23 -25.33 8.15
N SER A 692 -34.30 -24.81 7.56
CA SER A 692 -34.84 -25.29 6.28
C SER A 692 -33.91 -24.99 5.10
N LYS A 693 -33.34 -23.77 5.03
CA LYS A 693 -32.33 -23.38 4.02
C LYS A 693 -31.04 -24.18 4.18
N ARG A 694 -30.59 -24.39 5.41
CA ARG A 694 -29.46 -25.27 5.73
C ARG A 694 -29.73 -26.71 5.32
N LYS A 695 -30.95 -27.20 5.51
CA LYS A 695 -31.39 -28.50 4.99
C LYS A 695 -31.37 -28.54 3.47
N GLU A 696 -31.85 -27.50 2.77
CA GLU A 696 -31.81 -27.40 1.31
C GLU A 696 -30.36 -27.42 0.78
N ILE A 697 -29.47 -26.62 1.39
CA ILE A 697 -28.03 -26.61 1.10
C ILE A 697 -27.44 -27.99 1.35
N PHE A 698 -27.75 -28.60 2.50
CA PHE A 698 -27.31 -29.95 2.82
C PHE A 698 -27.80 -30.98 1.81
N LEU A 699 -29.07 -30.93 1.38
CA LEU A 699 -29.60 -31.87 0.39
C LEU A 699 -28.96 -31.67 -0.99
N THR A 700 -28.75 -30.42 -1.40
CA THR A 700 -28.11 -30.07 -2.68
C THR A 700 -26.63 -30.43 -2.70
N GLN A 701 -25.97 -30.41 -1.54
CA GLN A 701 -24.53 -30.61 -1.38
C GLN A 701 -24.22 -31.80 -0.47
N LYS A 702 -25.11 -32.80 -0.40
CA LYS A 702 -25.02 -33.91 0.56
C LYS A 702 -23.71 -34.67 0.42
N GLU A 703 -23.28 -34.86 -0.82
CA GLU A 703 -22.01 -35.49 -1.16
C GLU A 703 -20.82 -34.66 -0.65
N ASN A 704 -20.87 -33.33 -0.82
CA ASN A 704 -19.82 -32.42 -0.33
C ASN A 704 -19.72 -32.42 1.19
N PHE A 705 -20.85 -32.42 1.92
CA PHE A 705 -20.83 -32.46 3.39
C PHE A 705 -20.38 -33.83 3.93
N SER A 706 -20.74 -34.92 3.26
CA SER A 706 -20.27 -36.27 3.62
C SER A 706 -18.77 -36.40 3.37
N PHE A 707 -18.30 -35.92 2.22
CA PHE A 707 -16.88 -35.80 1.90
C PHE A 707 -16.14 -34.95 2.95
N LEU A 708 -16.67 -33.77 3.28
CA LEU A 708 -16.08 -32.86 4.25
C LEU A 708 -15.97 -33.49 5.64
N LEU A 709 -17.01 -34.20 6.08
CA LEU A 709 -17.01 -34.88 7.37
C LEU A 709 -15.95 -35.99 7.41
N ARG A 710 -15.87 -36.81 6.36
CA ARG A 710 -14.81 -37.83 6.21
C ARG A 710 -13.42 -37.20 6.21
N ALA A 711 -13.23 -36.15 5.41
CA ALA A 711 -11.96 -35.45 5.26
C ALA A 711 -11.51 -34.80 6.58
N LEU A 712 -12.45 -34.24 7.36
CA LEU A 712 -12.16 -33.63 8.66
C LEU A 712 -11.73 -34.67 9.71
N PHE A 713 -12.33 -35.86 9.72
CA PHE A 713 -11.88 -36.96 10.59
C PHE A 713 -10.50 -37.48 10.19
N ASN A 714 -10.26 -37.69 8.89
CA ASN A 714 -8.94 -38.07 8.38
C ASN A 714 -7.88 -37.02 8.74
N TYR A 715 -8.22 -35.74 8.55
CA TYR A 715 -7.37 -34.63 8.94
C TYR A 715 -7.05 -34.66 10.44
N ALA A 716 -8.04 -34.90 11.30
CA ALA A 716 -7.81 -35.01 12.74
C ALA A 716 -6.89 -36.17 13.11
N ILE A 717 -7.03 -37.32 12.47
CA ILE A 717 -6.14 -38.48 12.66
C ILE A 717 -4.71 -38.13 12.22
N GLU A 718 -4.53 -37.47 11.07
CA GLU A 718 -3.22 -37.01 10.61
C GLU A 718 -2.56 -36.04 11.59
N GLN A 719 -3.32 -35.07 12.12
CA GLN A 719 -2.79 -34.06 13.04
C GLN A 719 -2.40 -34.62 14.42
N LEU A 720 -2.99 -35.74 14.88
CA LEU A 720 -2.62 -36.36 16.16
C LEU A 720 -1.14 -36.74 16.25
N GLY A 721 -0.53 -37.13 15.13
CA GLY A 721 0.90 -37.43 15.06
C GLY A 721 1.80 -36.21 15.29
N THR A 722 1.33 -35.02 14.93
CA THR A 722 2.11 -33.77 14.97
C THR A 722 1.76 -32.84 16.13
N LEU A 723 0.64 -33.09 16.81
CA LEU A 723 0.13 -32.28 17.91
C LEU A 723 1.09 -32.26 19.11
N LYS A 724 1.46 -31.05 19.53
CA LYS A 724 2.26 -30.80 20.74
C LYS A 724 1.41 -30.28 21.91
N VAL A 725 0.26 -29.67 21.64
CA VAL A 725 -0.60 -29.01 22.65
C VAL A 725 -2.06 -29.43 22.48
N PHE A 726 -2.76 -29.74 23.59
CA PHE A 726 -4.15 -30.24 23.55
C PHE A 726 -5.16 -29.20 23.07
N THR A 727 -4.87 -27.91 23.23
CA THR A 727 -5.75 -26.81 22.83
C THR A 727 -6.02 -26.79 21.32
N GLU A 728 -5.03 -27.12 20.49
CA GLU A 728 -5.21 -27.19 19.03
C GLU A 728 -6.17 -28.30 18.61
N PHE A 729 -6.14 -29.43 19.33
CA PHE A 729 -7.10 -30.51 19.11
C PHE A 729 -8.50 -30.13 19.58
N LYS A 730 -8.62 -29.38 20.68
CA LYS A 730 -9.91 -28.91 21.20
C LYS A 730 -10.65 -28.07 20.14
N ASP A 731 -9.96 -27.16 19.47
CA ASP A 731 -10.55 -26.31 18.43
C ASP A 731 -10.91 -27.12 17.16
N LEU A 732 -10.08 -28.10 16.78
CA LEU A 732 -10.41 -29.03 15.69
C LEU A 732 -11.65 -29.90 16.01
N SER A 733 -11.75 -30.38 17.24
CA SER A 733 -12.92 -31.13 17.69
C SER A 733 -14.19 -30.29 17.67
N GLU A 734 -14.10 -28.99 17.90
CA GLU A 734 -15.24 -28.10 17.80
C GLU A 734 -15.75 -28.01 16.37
N ALA A 735 -14.85 -27.96 15.38
CA ALA A 735 -15.22 -28.06 13.97
C ALA A 735 -15.90 -29.39 13.64
N ILE A 736 -15.37 -30.51 14.17
CA ILE A 736 -15.99 -31.84 14.02
C ILE A 736 -17.39 -31.87 14.63
N ASN A 737 -17.53 -31.37 15.86
CA ASN A 737 -18.79 -31.34 16.57
C ASN A 737 -19.83 -30.45 15.88
N TYR A 738 -19.41 -29.29 15.36
CA TYR A 738 -20.26 -28.41 14.58
C TYR A 738 -20.80 -29.13 13.34
N LEU A 739 -19.91 -29.74 12.55
CA LEU A 739 -20.28 -30.42 11.31
C LEU A 739 -21.14 -31.66 11.57
N LEU A 740 -20.81 -32.47 12.59
CA LEU A 740 -21.63 -33.62 12.99
C LEU A 740 -23.04 -33.21 13.39
N LYS A 741 -23.19 -32.16 14.20
CA LYS A 741 -24.50 -31.65 14.60
C LYS A 741 -25.29 -31.11 13.40
N PHE A 742 -24.62 -30.37 12.51
CA PHE A 742 -25.23 -29.88 11.28
C PHE A 742 -25.76 -31.03 10.41
N VAL A 743 -24.92 -32.03 10.14
CA VAL A 743 -25.31 -33.20 9.35
C VAL A 743 -26.40 -34.01 10.06
N ALA A 744 -26.29 -34.23 11.37
CA ALA A 744 -27.29 -34.95 12.16
C ALA A 744 -28.66 -34.26 12.17
N ALA A 745 -28.69 -32.93 12.24
CA ALA A 745 -29.92 -32.14 12.20
C ALA A 745 -30.68 -32.28 10.87
N HIS A 746 -29.97 -32.59 9.79
CA HIS A 746 -30.53 -32.66 8.45
C HIS A 746 -30.61 -34.08 7.86
N TRP A 747 -29.97 -35.06 8.50
CA TRP A 747 -29.96 -36.47 8.10
C TRP A 747 -30.61 -37.38 9.16
N LYS A 748 -31.95 -37.39 9.16
CA LYS A 748 -32.78 -38.06 10.18
C LYS A 748 -32.46 -39.55 10.40
N GLU A 749 -32.10 -40.28 9.35
CA GLU A 749 -31.83 -41.73 9.40
C GLU A 749 -30.62 -42.10 10.26
N HIS A 750 -29.64 -41.19 10.37
CA HIS A 750 -28.40 -41.43 11.12
C HIS A 750 -28.15 -40.38 12.21
N SER A 751 -29.15 -39.54 12.52
CA SER A 751 -29.00 -38.44 13.46
C SER A 751 -28.57 -38.91 14.85
N THR A 752 -29.14 -40.02 15.33
CA THR A 752 -28.82 -40.62 16.64
C THR A 752 -27.37 -41.08 16.70
N VAL A 753 -26.88 -41.74 15.66
CA VAL A 753 -25.49 -42.22 15.55
C VAL A 753 -24.51 -41.05 15.49
N LEU A 754 -24.81 -40.04 14.66
CA LEU A 754 -23.96 -38.84 14.53
C LEU A 754 -23.91 -38.01 15.81
N LEU A 755 -25.04 -37.87 16.53
CA LEU A 755 -25.08 -37.19 17.84
C LEU A 755 -24.31 -37.98 18.89
N HIS A 756 -24.40 -39.32 18.89
CA HIS A 756 -23.63 -40.17 19.78
C HIS A 756 -22.12 -40.02 19.55
N ILE A 757 -21.67 -39.96 18.29
CA ILE A 757 -20.28 -39.67 17.94
C ILE A 757 -19.85 -38.30 18.51
N SER A 758 -20.67 -37.26 18.34
CA SER A 758 -20.37 -35.92 18.88
C SER A 758 -20.27 -35.92 20.41
N GLU A 759 -21.17 -36.64 21.08
CA GLU A 759 -21.20 -36.72 22.55
C GLU A 759 -19.99 -37.50 23.09
N LYS A 760 -19.63 -38.63 22.46
CA LYS A 760 -18.43 -39.42 22.79
C LYS A 760 -17.16 -38.58 22.68
N LEU A 761 -17.03 -37.79 21.62
CA LEU A 761 -15.90 -36.89 21.39
C LEU A 761 -15.85 -35.77 22.46
N ARG A 762 -16.99 -35.15 22.77
CA ARG A 762 -17.10 -34.08 23.77
C ARG A 762 -16.78 -34.57 25.18
N ASN A 763 -17.30 -35.74 25.56
CA ASN A 763 -17.07 -36.34 26.86
C ASN A 763 -15.58 -36.63 27.04
N PHE A 764 -14.92 -37.21 26.04
CA PHE A 764 -13.47 -37.42 26.06
C PHE A 764 -12.70 -36.11 26.30
N ILE A 765 -13.02 -35.05 25.55
CA ILE A 765 -12.34 -33.75 25.70
C ILE A 765 -12.57 -33.13 27.08
N SER A 766 -13.78 -33.25 27.63
CA SER A 766 -14.08 -32.74 28.97
C SER A 766 -13.34 -33.49 30.08
N THR A 767 -12.98 -34.76 29.86
CA THR A 767 -12.23 -35.58 30.82
C THR A 767 -10.73 -35.31 30.81
N VAL A 768 -10.17 -34.77 29.72
CA VAL A 768 -8.77 -34.40 29.62
C VAL A 768 -8.56 -33.02 30.27
N LYS A 769 -8.06 -33.01 31.50
CA LYS A 769 -7.79 -31.79 32.28
C LYS A 769 -6.41 -31.17 32.03
N THR A 770 -5.54 -31.83 31.26
CA THR A 770 -4.15 -31.39 31.03
C THR A 770 -4.01 -30.57 29.74
N ASN A 771 -3.17 -29.53 29.76
CA ASN A 771 -2.84 -28.75 28.56
C ASN A 771 -1.89 -29.54 27.62
N ASP A 772 -1.13 -30.48 28.18
CA ASP A 772 -0.22 -31.35 27.43
C ASP A 772 -0.90 -32.66 27.02
N ILE A 773 -0.59 -33.10 25.79
CA ILE A 773 -1.00 -34.39 25.27
C ILE A 773 0.10 -35.42 25.54
N THR A 774 -0.19 -36.42 26.39
CA THR A 774 0.68 -37.60 26.57
C THR A 774 0.37 -38.68 25.51
N ASP A 775 1.33 -39.56 25.21
CA ASP A 775 1.13 -40.65 24.25
C ASP A 775 -0.08 -41.56 24.55
N PRO A 776 -0.41 -41.88 25.82
CA PRO A 776 -1.64 -42.61 26.15
C PRO A 776 -2.91 -41.87 25.74
N ILE A 777 -2.95 -40.55 25.91
CA ILE A 777 -4.09 -39.71 25.50
C ILE A 777 -4.18 -39.67 23.97
N LYS A 778 -3.05 -39.57 23.25
CA LYS A 778 -3.03 -39.67 21.76
C LYS A 778 -3.60 -40.99 21.29
N LEU A 779 -3.17 -42.10 21.89
CA LEU A 779 -3.61 -43.44 21.49
C LEU A 779 -5.12 -43.62 21.72
N GLN A 780 -5.63 -43.21 22.88
CA GLN A 780 -7.06 -43.27 23.18
C GLN A 780 -7.88 -42.41 22.22
N LEU A 781 -7.42 -41.19 21.95
CA LEU A 781 -8.10 -40.28 21.03
C LEU A 781 -8.07 -40.78 19.59
N ASN A 782 -6.93 -41.32 19.14
CA ASN A 782 -6.81 -41.94 17.83
C ASN A 782 -7.78 -43.11 17.66
N ASN A 783 -7.91 -43.97 18.69
CA ASN A 783 -8.87 -45.07 18.69
C ASN A 783 -10.31 -44.57 18.58
N ILE A 784 -10.67 -43.52 19.33
CA ILE A 784 -12.01 -42.90 19.25
C ILE A 784 -12.28 -42.36 17.85
N LEU A 785 -11.32 -41.63 17.25
CA LEU A 785 -11.48 -41.07 15.91
C LEU A 785 -11.59 -42.17 14.83
N LEU A 786 -10.75 -43.21 14.91
CA LEU A 786 -10.78 -44.33 13.96
C LEU A 786 -12.07 -45.15 14.06
N GLU A 787 -12.55 -45.40 15.28
CA GLU A 787 -13.82 -46.10 15.50
C GLU A 787 -14.99 -45.30 14.92
N ASN A 788 -15.04 -44.00 15.21
CA ASN A 788 -16.09 -43.11 14.68
C ASN A 788 -15.99 -42.93 13.16
N LEU A 789 -14.78 -42.88 12.59
CA LEU A 789 -14.58 -42.83 11.15
C LEU A 789 -15.10 -44.09 10.46
N LYS A 790 -14.88 -45.29 11.03
CA LYS A 790 -15.43 -46.53 10.47
C LYS A 790 -16.97 -46.51 10.46
N ILE A 791 -17.58 -46.05 11.55
CA ILE A 791 -19.04 -45.89 11.64
C ILE A 791 -19.53 -44.92 10.54
N LEU A 792 -18.84 -43.80 10.34
CA LEU A 792 -19.16 -42.84 9.28
C LEU A 792 -18.97 -43.44 7.89
N GLU A 793 -17.89 -44.18 7.65
CA GLU A 793 -17.65 -44.84 6.37
C GLU A 793 -18.74 -45.85 6.05
N ASP A 794 -19.17 -46.67 7.01
CA ASP A 794 -20.28 -47.62 6.84
C ASP A 794 -21.61 -46.90 6.51
N ILE A 795 -21.87 -45.74 7.13
CA ILE A 795 -23.00 -44.86 6.77
C ILE A 795 -22.86 -44.36 5.33
N PHE A 796 -21.67 -43.93 4.91
CA PHE A 796 -21.42 -43.40 3.57
C PHE A 796 -21.43 -44.47 2.47
N ARG A 797 -21.07 -45.72 2.79
CA ARG A 797 -21.09 -46.84 1.81
C ARG A 797 -22.47 -47.05 1.22
N ASN A 798 -23.51 -46.85 2.03
CA ASN A 798 -24.89 -46.98 1.62
C ASN A 798 -25.35 -45.88 0.64
N PHE A 799 -24.58 -44.81 0.47
CA PHE A 799 -24.91 -43.66 -0.39
C PHE A 799 -24.18 -43.63 -1.74
N GLN A 800 -23.36 -44.63 -2.07
CA GLN A 800 -22.49 -44.62 -3.26
C GLN A 800 -21.51 -43.43 -3.33
N ILE A 801 -21.32 -42.70 -2.23
CA ILE A 801 -20.39 -41.57 -2.10
C ILE A 801 -18.98 -42.12 -1.86
N PHE A 802 -18.36 -42.67 -2.89
CA PHE A 802 -17.00 -43.24 -2.80
C PHE A 802 -15.95 -42.44 -3.54
N LYS A 803 -16.37 -41.54 -4.44
CA LYS A 803 -15.49 -40.65 -5.18
C LYS A 803 -15.71 -39.23 -4.70
N SER A 804 -14.62 -38.47 -4.54
CA SER A 804 -14.71 -37.02 -4.41
C SER A 804 -15.60 -36.51 -5.55
N PRO A 805 -16.64 -35.70 -5.29
CA PRO A 805 -17.43 -35.08 -6.36
C PRO A 805 -16.56 -34.17 -7.24
N PHE A 806 -15.38 -33.79 -6.73
CA PHE A 806 -14.37 -33.05 -7.44
C PHE A 806 -13.30 -33.99 -7.96
N ASN A 807 -13.19 -34.09 -9.29
CA ASN A 807 -12.07 -34.75 -9.93
C ASN A 807 -10.86 -33.82 -9.86
N PHE A 808 -10.12 -33.92 -8.76
CA PHE A 808 -8.97 -33.08 -8.46
C PHE A 808 -7.79 -33.46 -9.35
N CYS A 809 -7.70 -32.87 -10.55
CA CYS A 809 -6.54 -32.98 -11.41
C CYS A 809 -5.73 -31.68 -11.36
N TYR A 810 -5.08 -31.42 -10.22
CA TYR A 810 -4.25 -30.24 -10.03
C TYR A 810 -2.90 -30.43 -10.70
N LEU A 811 -2.73 -29.86 -11.88
CA LEU A 811 -1.47 -29.92 -12.64
C LEU A 811 -0.77 -28.56 -12.64
N ALA A 812 -1.53 -27.46 -12.63
CA ALA A 812 -1.01 -26.11 -12.73
C ALA A 812 -0.42 -25.61 -11.40
N LEU A 813 -1.12 -25.70 -10.27
CA LEU A 813 -0.59 -25.25 -8.98
C LEU A 813 0.70 -25.96 -8.53
N PRO A 814 0.84 -27.30 -8.64
CA PRO A 814 2.13 -27.95 -8.39
C PRO A 814 3.21 -27.47 -9.37
N SER A 815 2.86 -27.22 -10.64
CA SER A 815 3.81 -26.72 -11.64
C SER A 815 4.34 -25.33 -11.28
N ILE A 816 3.52 -24.42 -10.72
CA ILE A 816 3.99 -23.14 -10.19
C ILE A 816 5.12 -23.37 -9.19
N LEU A 817 4.93 -24.30 -8.24
CA LEU A 817 5.96 -24.54 -7.22
C LEU A 817 7.25 -25.06 -7.82
N SER A 818 7.21 -26.04 -8.74
CA SER A 818 8.42 -26.53 -9.41
C SER A 818 9.08 -25.47 -10.28
N GLU A 819 8.29 -24.69 -11.02
CA GLU A 819 8.78 -23.66 -11.93
C GLU A 819 9.35 -22.44 -11.19
N VAL A 820 8.85 -22.15 -10.00
CA VAL A 820 9.32 -21.02 -9.18
C VAL A 820 10.46 -21.44 -8.26
N LYS A 821 10.30 -22.52 -7.51
CA LYS A 821 11.28 -22.95 -6.50
C LYS A 821 12.55 -23.48 -7.15
N ASP A 822 12.39 -24.31 -8.18
CA ASP A 822 13.48 -25.04 -8.82
C ASP A 822 13.95 -24.35 -10.12
N PHE A 823 13.65 -23.04 -10.26
CA PHE A 823 14.07 -22.26 -11.42
C PHE A 823 15.60 -22.22 -11.51
N ASP A 824 16.14 -22.94 -12.49
CA ASP A 824 17.57 -23.00 -12.76
C ASP A 824 18.02 -21.77 -13.52
N ILE A 825 18.62 -20.82 -12.80
CA ILE A 825 19.05 -19.57 -13.41
C ILE A 825 20.22 -19.81 -14.39
N PHE A 826 21.03 -20.84 -14.18
CA PHE A 826 22.09 -21.26 -15.09
C PHE A 826 21.81 -22.67 -15.58
N THR A 827 21.98 -22.90 -16.88
CA THR A 827 21.90 -24.26 -17.43
C THR A 827 23.02 -25.14 -16.85
N PRO A 828 22.90 -26.48 -16.84
CA PRO A 828 23.95 -27.36 -16.35
C PRO A 828 25.32 -27.09 -16.99
N LYS A 829 25.33 -26.77 -18.30
CA LYS A 829 26.54 -26.39 -19.04
C LYS A 829 27.12 -25.06 -18.54
N GLU A 830 26.28 -24.05 -18.31
CA GLU A 830 26.72 -22.77 -17.73
C GLU A 830 27.25 -22.93 -16.31
N LYS A 831 26.60 -23.76 -15.47
CA LYS A 831 27.06 -24.10 -14.12
C LYS A 831 28.45 -24.74 -14.15
N MET A 832 28.68 -25.71 -15.05
CA MET A 832 30.00 -26.32 -15.23
C MET A 832 31.06 -25.29 -15.63
N ILE A 833 30.76 -24.42 -16.59
CA ILE A 833 31.69 -23.35 -17.02
C ILE A 833 32.02 -22.41 -15.86
N ILE A 834 31.02 -22.03 -15.05
CA ILE A 834 31.23 -21.19 -13.87
C ILE A 834 32.12 -21.92 -12.85
N LYS A 835 31.85 -23.19 -12.56
CA LYS A 835 32.65 -24.00 -11.63
C LYS A 835 34.10 -24.14 -12.10
N GLU A 836 34.32 -24.44 -13.38
CA GLU A 836 35.66 -24.56 -13.98
C GLU A 836 36.43 -23.24 -13.84
N LYS A 837 35.80 -22.10 -14.16
CA LYS A 837 36.45 -20.78 -14.06
C LYS A 837 36.68 -20.31 -12.63
N ILE A 838 35.82 -20.71 -11.68
CA ILE A 838 36.09 -20.52 -10.25
C ILE A 838 37.29 -21.37 -9.83
N SER A 839 37.33 -22.65 -10.23
CA SER A 839 38.45 -23.55 -9.92
C SER A 839 39.77 -22.99 -10.46
N GLU A 840 39.80 -22.55 -11.72
CA GLU A 840 40.97 -21.93 -12.35
C GLU A 840 41.44 -20.70 -11.56
N PHE A 841 40.52 -19.82 -11.17
CA PHE A 841 40.83 -18.64 -10.36
C PHE A 841 41.43 -19.01 -9.00
N VAL A 842 40.88 -20.03 -8.33
CA VAL A 842 41.34 -20.49 -7.02
C VAL A 842 42.71 -21.15 -7.09
N THR A 843 42.93 -22.00 -8.09
CA THR A 843 44.24 -22.63 -8.32
C THR A 843 45.29 -21.56 -8.56
N ASN A 844 45.02 -20.59 -9.44
CA ASN A 844 45.95 -19.48 -9.72
C ASN A 844 46.24 -18.63 -8.47
N SER A 845 45.21 -18.36 -7.65
CA SER A 845 45.39 -17.66 -6.36
C SER A 845 46.24 -18.47 -5.38
N ASN A 846 45.98 -19.79 -5.25
CA ASN A 846 46.73 -20.67 -4.36
C ASN A 846 48.19 -20.83 -4.79
N GLU A 847 48.46 -20.93 -6.09
CA GLU A 847 49.82 -20.94 -6.65
C GLU A 847 50.56 -19.63 -6.35
N ALA A 848 49.90 -18.48 -6.50
CA ALA A 848 50.46 -17.19 -6.12
C ALA A 848 50.75 -17.09 -4.60
N ILE A 849 49.86 -17.63 -3.76
CA ILE A 849 50.06 -17.71 -2.30
C ILE A 849 51.23 -18.64 -1.97
N GLN A 850 51.32 -19.81 -2.59
CA GLN A 850 52.40 -20.77 -2.36
C GLN A 850 53.75 -20.19 -2.79
N ALA A 851 53.81 -19.49 -3.93
CA ALA A 851 55.00 -18.76 -4.35
C ALA A 851 55.44 -17.71 -3.30
N LEU A 852 54.49 -16.96 -2.73
CA LEU A 852 54.74 -16.00 -1.64
C LEU A 852 55.18 -16.67 -0.32
N VAL A 853 54.62 -17.83 0.01
CA VAL A 853 54.95 -18.61 1.22
C VAL A 853 56.34 -19.26 1.09
N LEU A 854 56.68 -19.80 -0.08
CA LEU A 854 58.02 -20.31 -0.40
C LEU A 854 59.07 -19.22 -0.24
N ASP A 855 58.84 -18.05 -0.84
CA ASP A 855 59.70 -16.86 -0.75
C ASP A 855 59.88 -16.35 0.71
N CYS A 856 58.88 -16.55 1.57
CA CYS A 856 58.95 -16.25 3.00
C CYS A 856 59.62 -17.35 3.85
N SER A 857 59.57 -18.61 3.42
CA SER A 857 59.98 -19.78 4.22
C SER A 857 61.47 -20.13 4.10
N GLU A 858 62.15 -19.69 3.04
CA GLU A 858 63.60 -19.91 2.83
C GLU A 858 64.51 -19.12 3.80
N ARG A 859 63.96 -18.32 4.73
CA ARG A 859 64.71 -17.63 5.79
C ARG A 859 64.43 -18.22 7.18
N ARG A 860 65.00 -19.38 7.52
CA ARG A 860 64.98 -19.93 8.90
C ARG A 860 66.36 -19.80 9.61
N ARG A 861 66.36 -19.33 10.87
CA ARG A 861 67.53 -19.29 11.78
C ARG A 861 67.55 -20.51 12.72
N PRO A 862 68.72 -21.02 13.16
CA PRO A 862 68.83 -22.10 14.16
C PRO A 862 68.65 -21.60 15.61
N SER A 863 68.24 -22.50 16.52
CA SER A 863 67.87 -22.23 17.92
C SER A 863 69.07 -22.01 18.85
N SER A 864 68.83 -21.25 19.92
CA SER A 864 69.81 -20.71 20.87
C SER A 864 70.46 -21.71 21.82
N GLU A 865 69.93 -22.92 21.97
CA GLU A 865 70.44 -23.91 22.91
C GLU A 865 71.71 -24.62 22.41
N ALA A 866 71.88 -24.76 21.09
CA ALA A 866 73.08 -25.34 20.49
C ALA A 866 74.34 -24.47 20.67
N VAL A 867 74.20 -23.22 21.10
CA VAL A 867 75.34 -22.28 21.23
C VAL A 867 75.97 -22.29 22.62
N PHE A 868 75.24 -22.68 23.67
CA PHE A 868 75.72 -22.55 25.06
C PHE A 868 76.34 -23.82 25.65
N GLU A 869 76.14 -25.00 25.05
CA GLU A 869 76.74 -26.25 25.51
C GLU A 869 78.23 -26.41 25.13
N GLY A 870 78.75 -25.56 24.24
CA GLY A 870 80.14 -25.65 23.74
C GLY A 870 81.18 -24.72 24.37
N MET A 871 80.83 -23.86 25.34
CA MET A 871 81.75 -22.82 25.87
C MET A 871 82.21 -23.10 27.31
N ILE A 872 83.53 -23.25 27.51
CA ILE A 872 84.19 -23.35 28.83
C ILE A 872 84.47 -21.92 29.33
N MET A 873 83.78 -21.48 30.38
CA MET A 873 83.97 -20.19 31.06
C MET A 873 83.85 -20.37 32.59
N PRO A 874 84.51 -19.52 33.41
CA PRO A 874 84.32 -19.52 34.86
C PRO A 874 82.86 -19.21 35.26
N GLU A 875 82.29 -20.01 36.16
CA GLU A 875 80.87 -20.02 36.56
C GLU A 875 80.34 -18.63 36.98
N ASN A 876 81.19 -17.84 37.63
CA ASN A 876 80.93 -16.48 38.08
C ASN A 876 80.78 -15.48 36.93
N LYS A 877 81.54 -15.61 35.85
CA LYS A 877 81.34 -14.80 34.62
C LYS A 877 80.22 -15.34 33.74
N ARG A 878 79.95 -16.66 33.75
CA ARG A 878 78.76 -17.25 33.12
C ARG A 878 77.48 -16.78 33.82
N SER A 879 77.53 -16.59 35.13
CA SER A 879 76.49 -16.00 35.98
C SER A 879 76.28 -14.52 35.69
N GLU A 880 77.33 -13.69 35.61
CA GLU A 880 77.20 -12.26 35.27
C GLU A 880 76.69 -12.00 33.85
N LEU A 881 77.18 -12.78 32.86
CA LEU A 881 76.63 -12.78 31.51
C LEU A 881 75.20 -13.28 31.49
N LYS A 882 74.87 -14.36 32.23
CA LYS A 882 73.48 -14.79 32.44
C LYS A 882 72.67 -13.70 33.14
N LYS A 883 73.24 -12.87 34.01
CA LYS A 883 72.54 -11.79 34.73
C LYS A 883 72.25 -10.61 33.82
N CYS A 884 73.22 -10.16 33.02
CA CYS A 884 73.02 -9.18 31.94
C CYS A 884 72.03 -9.70 30.88
N PHE A 885 72.13 -10.96 30.46
CA PHE A 885 71.14 -11.59 29.59
C PHE A 885 69.80 -11.84 30.29
N SER A 886 69.75 -11.98 31.62
CA SER A 886 68.52 -12.11 32.40
C SER A 886 67.82 -10.78 32.63
N GLU A 887 68.53 -9.65 32.70
CA GLU A 887 67.89 -8.33 32.71
C GLU A 887 67.36 -7.95 31.33
N ILE A 888 68.12 -8.30 30.27
CA ILE A 888 67.62 -8.28 28.90
C ILE A 888 66.43 -9.25 28.73
N SER A 889 66.45 -10.40 29.41
CA SER A 889 65.32 -11.35 29.40
C SER A 889 64.17 -10.94 30.30
N LYS A 890 64.36 -10.14 31.35
CA LYS A 890 63.27 -9.56 32.15
C LYS A 890 62.55 -8.43 31.40
N MET A 891 63.25 -7.70 30.53
CA MET A 891 62.58 -6.89 29.51
C MET A 891 61.81 -7.76 28.49
N ASN A 892 62.28 -8.98 28.19
CA ASN A 892 61.52 -9.96 27.41
C ASN A 892 60.39 -10.66 28.21
N GLU A 893 60.40 -10.67 29.55
CA GLU A 893 59.28 -11.18 30.37
C GLU A 893 58.15 -10.14 30.49
N LEU A 894 58.45 -8.83 30.42
CA LEU A 894 57.42 -7.82 30.11
C LEU A 894 56.85 -7.97 28.69
N HIS A 895 57.54 -8.73 27.82
CA HIS A 895 57.10 -9.10 26.48
C HIS A 895 56.17 -10.35 26.49
N GLU A 896 56.08 -11.08 27.60
CA GLU A 896 55.12 -12.20 27.77
C GLU A 896 53.71 -11.73 28.17
N VAL A 897 53.54 -10.50 28.66
CA VAL A 897 52.21 -9.88 28.81
C VAL A 897 51.60 -9.50 27.44
N PHE A 898 52.42 -9.44 26.39
CA PHE A 898 52.00 -9.19 25.00
C PHE A 898 52.10 -10.44 24.11
N GLY A 899 51.77 -11.59 24.68
CA GLY A 899 51.60 -12.85 23.96
C GLY A 899 50.43 -12.83 22.98
N ASP A 900 50.55 -12.08 21.88
CA ASP A 900 49.79 -12.29 20.64
C ASP A 900 50.40 -11.53 19.47
N THR A 901 51.67 -11.81 19.15
CA THR A 901 52.21 -11.69 17.78
C THR A 901 53.61 -12.31 17.72
N LYS A 902 53.76 -13.39 16.94
CA LYS A 902 55.09 -13.81 16.49
C LYS A 902 55.55 -12.90 15.33
N GLN A 903 56.73 -12.31 15.54
CA GLN A 903 57.76 -11.92 14.57
C GLN A 903 57.63 -10.59 13.80
N ILE A 904 58.47 -9.63 14.18
CA ILE A 904 59.69 -9.31 13.41
C ILE A 904 60.85 -9.22 14.40
N SER A 905 61.91 -10.02 14.24
CA SER A 905 63.12 -9.82 15.06
C SER A 905 63.76 -8.49 14.65
N ASN A 906 64.17 -7.64 15.59
CA ASN A 906 64.84 -6.36 15.32
C ASN A 906 66.01 -6.47 14.31
N LYS A 907 66.65 -7.64 14.21
CA LYS A 907 67.69 -7.95 13.23
C LYS A 907 67.22 -7.93 11.77
N THR A 908 65.96 -8.23 11.49
CA THR A 908 65.37 -8.16 10.12
C THR A 908 65.02 -6.72 9.74
N LEU A 909 64.51 -5.95 10.72
CA LEU A 909 64.22 -4.52 10.55
C LEU A 909 65.51 -3.72 10.30
N PHE A 910 66.57 -4.04 11.06
CA PHE A 910 67.88 -3.40 10.92
C PHE A 910 68.54 -3.71 9.57
N HIS A 911 68.48 -4.97 9.09
CA HIS A 911 68.97 -5.33 7.77
C HIS A 911 68.23 -4.61 6.64
N PHE A 912 66.91 -4.43 6.78
CA PHE A 912 66.11 -3.73 5.78
C PHE A 912 66.45 -2.23 5.72
N LEU A 913 66.61 -1.57 6.88
CA LEU A 913 67.05 -0.18 6.95
C LEU A 913 68.43 0.01 6.32
N LEU A 914 69.35 -0.94 6.54
CA LEU A 914 70.70 -0.91 6.00
C LEU A 914 70.82 -1.16 4.51
N SER A 915 69.93 -1.98 3.96
CA SER A 915 69.96 -2.35 2.54
C SER A 915 69.67 -1.14 1.64
N ASN A 916 68.91 -0.15 2.15
CA ASN A 916 68.49 1.03 1.40
C ASN A 916 68.94 2.34 2.08
N LEU A 917 69.97 2.26 2.94
CA LEU A 917 70.33 3.35 3.86
C LEU A 917 70.69 4.66 3.13
N ASP A 918 71.34 4.55 1.98
CA ASP A 918 71.74 5.71 1.17
C ASP A 918 70.57 6.42 0.52
N GLU A 919 69.49 5.70 0.18
CA GLU A 919 68.28 6.24 -0.45
C GLU A 919 67.41 7.05 0.53
N TYR A 920 67.64 6.90 1.83
CA TYR A 920 66.90 7.62 2.85
C TYR A 920 67.53 8.99 3.15
N VAL A 921 67.06 10.05 2.48
CA VAL A 921 67.52 11.46 2.64
C VAL A 921 67.42 11.99 4.08
N ILE A 922 66.63 11.31 4.92
CA ILE A 922 66.31 11.70 6.30
C ILE A 922 67.39 11.37 7.33
N PHE A 923 68.36 10.51 6.99
CA PHE A 923 69.56 10.32 7.80
C PHE A 923 70.67 11.19 7.24
N SER A 924 71.36 11.94 8.10
CA SER A 924 72.56 12.67 7.70
C SER A 924 73.62 11.68 7.20
N LEU A 925 74.54 12.17 6.37
CA LEU A 925 75.62 11.33 5.85
C LEU A 925 76.43 10.67 6.98
N GLU A 926 76.63 11.40 8.09
CA GLU A 926 77.33 10.92 9.28
C GLU A 926 76.57 9.82 10.03
N GLU A 927 75.23 9.90 10.12
CA GLU A 927 74.39 8.84 10.68
C GLU A 927 74.35 7.60 9.78
N LYS A 928 74.33 7.81 8.46
CA LYS A 928 74.40 6.71 7.49
C LYS A 928 75.72 5.96 7.59
N GLU A 929 76.82 6.70 7.66
CA GLU A 929 78.17 6.16 7.87
C GLU A 929 78.25 5.38 9.19
N LYS A 930 77.71 5.91 10.29
CA LYS A 930 77.68 5.22 11.60
C LYS A 930 76.85 3.92 11.56
N ILE A 931 75.68 3.93 10.90
CA ILE A 931 74.83 2.74 10.75
C ILE A 931 75.47 1.71 9.80
N LYS A 932 76.13 2.16 8.73
CA LYS A 932 76.96 1.31 7.85
C LYS A 932 78.13 0.69 8.58
N TYR A 933 78.82 1.46 9.42
CA TYR A 933 79.92 0.99 10.26
C TYR A 933 79.44 -0.07 11.26
N LEU A 934 78.28 0.14 11.90
CA LEU A 934 77.61 -0.86 12.74
C LEU A 934 77.26 -2.13 11.96
N ASN A 935 76.77 -2.02 10.72
CA ASN A 935 76.51 -3.20 9.88
C ASN A 935 77.78 -3.90 9.43
N GLN A 936 78.84 -3.16 9.12
CA GLN A 936 80.13 -3.74 8.74
C GLN A 936 80.74 -4.47 9.93
N PHE A 937 80.64 -3.92 11.14
CA PHE A 937 81.02 -4.58 12.39
C PHE A 937 80.23 -5.89 12.59
N TRP A 938 78.91 -5.88 12.38
CA TRP A 938 78.05 -7.07 12.47
C TRP A 938 78.27 -8.08 11.32
N ARG A 939 78.58 -7.61 10.10
CA ARG A 939 78.86 -8.45 8.93
C ARG A 939 80.23 -9.12 9.03
N PHE A 940 81.25 -8.45 9.58
CA PHE A 940 82.57 -9.03 9.84
C PHE A 940 82.54 -10.21 10.83
N GLN A 941 81.50 -10.32 11.65
CA GLN A 941 81.26 -11.49 12.51
C GLN A 941 80.53 -12.66 11.81
N SER A 942 79.98 -12.48 10.61
CA SER A 942 78.96 -13.38 10.06
C SER A 942 79.38 -14.28 8.89
N HIS A 943 80.55 -14.08 8.27
CA HIS A 943 80.94 -14.80 7.03
C HIS A 943 82.01 -15.90 7.20
N SER A 944 82.30 -16.31 8.43
CA SER A 944 82.97 -17.58 8.73
C SER A 944 82.61 -17.91 10.18
N TYR A 945 81.93 -19.06 10.42
CA TYR A 945 81.49 -19.58 11.74
C TYR A 945 81.42 -18.52 12.87
N PRO A 946 80.21 -18.14 13.35
CA PRO A 946 79.93 -16.87 14.03
C PRO A 946 80.57 -16.66 15.41
N PHE A 947 81.55 -17.48 15.80
CA PHE A 947 82.37 -17.24 16.98
C PHE A 947 83.86 -17.10 16.69
N LYS A 948 84.39 -17.43 15.50
CA LYS A 948 85.84 -17.46 15.31
C LYS A 948 86.53 -16.07 15.40
N PRO A 949 85.96 -14.94 14.96
CA PRO A 949 86.62 -13.64 15.09
C PRO A 949 86.53 -13.04 16.49
N LEU A 950 85.40 -13.17 17.21
CA LEU A 950 85.32 -12.72 18.60
C LEU A 950 86.11 -13.66 19.52
N HIS A 951 86.13 -14.97 19.23
CA HIS A 951 86.97 -15.95 19.92
C HIS A 951 88.45 -15.80 19.54
N LYS A 952 88.81 -15.28 18.35
CA LYS A 952 90.19 -14.93 17.98
C LYS A 952 90.57 -13.55 18.52
N PHE A 953 89.67 -12.58 18.61
CA PHE A 953 89.92 -11.28 19.25
C PHE A 953 90.08 -11.46 20.76
N LEU A 954 89.17 -12.20 21.40
CA LEU A 954 89.26 -12.57 22.81
C LEU A 954 90.38 -13.58 23.09
N ALA A 955 90.69 -14.54 22.22
CA ALA A 955 91.85 -15.44 22.41
C ALA A 955 93.19 -14.77 22.08
N THR A 956 93.26 -13.78 21.19
CA THR A 956 94.50 -12.99 20.96
C THR A 956 94.70 -12.00 22.11
N TYR A 957 93.60 -11.49 22.70
CA TYR A 957 93.66 -10.64 23.89
C TYR A 957 93.92 -11.43 25.19
N MET A 958 93.39 -12.65 25.31
CA MET A 958 93.66 -13.55 26.46
C MET A 958 94.95 -14.37 26.32
N ALA A 959 95.50 -14.52 25.12
CA ALA A 959 96.82 -15.14 24.92
C ALA A 959 97.98 -14.15 25.09
N ASN A 960 97.70 -12.84 25.12
CA ASN A 960 98.68 -11.85 25.55
C ASN A 960 98.49 -11.58 27.04
N ASP A 961 99.13 -12.41 27.86
CA ASP A 961 99.52 -12.02 29.22
C ASP A 961 100.48 -10.84 29.11
N SER A 962 99.94 -9.63 29.15
CA SER A 962 100.70 -8.47 29.62
C SER A 962 99.72 -7.51 30.28
N GLU A 963 99.91 -7.36 31.59
CA GLU A 963 99.23 -6.42 32.47
C GLU A 963 99.03 -5.04 31.81
N SER A 964 97.80 -4.74 31.39
CA SER A 964 97.29 -3.37 31.46
C SER A 964 95.77 -3.38 31.61
N PHE A 965 95.30 -3.02 32.79
CA PHE A 965 93.90 -3.08 33.21
C PHE A 965 93.07 -1.84 32.79
N TYR A 966 93.64 -0.93 31.98
CA TYR A 966 93.06 0.40 31.74
C TYR A 966 92.24 0.56 30.45
N GLU A 967 92.16 -0.44 29.57
CA GLU A 967 91.36 -0.33 28.34
C GLU A 967 89.99 -1.02 28.40
N HIS A 968 89.67 -1.76 29.46
CA HIS A 968 88.38 -2.48 29.55
C HIS A 968 87.17 -1.56 29.79
N ASP A 969 87.31 -0.53 30.63
CA ASP A 969 86.25 0.48 30.81
C ASP A 969 86.09 1.37 29.57
N ALA A 970 87.17 1.61 28.82
CA ALA A 970 87.11 2.33 27.55
C ALA A 970 86.33 1.55 26.49
N ILE A 971 86.45 0.22 26.46
CA ILE A 971 85.68 -0.65 25.54
C ILE A 971 84.20 -0.72 25.94
N ILE A 972 83.90 -0.86 27.24
CA ILE A 972 82.51 -0.85 27.74
C ILE A 972 81.85 0.53 27.53
N LYS A 973 82.61 1.61 27.71
CA LYS A 973 82.15 2.97 27.42
C LYS A 973 81.94 3.20 25.93
N THR A 974 82.84 2.71 25.07
CA THR A 974 82.68 2.77 23.61
C THR A 974 81.44 1.97 23.14
N LEU A 975 81.17 0.82 23.76
CA LEU A 975 79.96 0.03 23.50
C LEU A 975 78.68 0.73 23.99
N LYS A 976 78.71 1.42 25.13
CA LYS A 976 77.59 2.23 25.64
C LYS A 976 77.32 3.47 24.79
N ASP A 977 78.36 4.22 24.43
CA ASP A 977 78.26 5.43 23.60
C ASP A 977 77.79 5.10 22.17
N GLN A 978 78.11 3.89 21.66
CA GLN A 978 77.56 3.41 20.38
C GLN A 978 76.13 2.88 20.47
N LEU A 979 75.65 2.50 21.66
CA LEU A 979 74.28 2.05 21.90
C LEU A 979 73.32 3.22 22.17
N ASP A 980 73.77 4.32 22.78
CA ASP A 980 72.95 5.52 23.02
C ASP A 980 72.54 6.25 21.72
N ILE A 981 73.25 6.02 20.61
CA ILE A 981 72.86 6.49 19.26
C ILE A 981 71.55 5.86 18.77
N LEU A 982 71.13 4.71 19.30
CA LEU A 982 69.86 4.06 18.94
C LEU A 982 68.63 4.76 19.56
N PHE A 983 68.83 5.66 20.52
CA PHE A 983 67.75 6.27 21.30
C PHE A 983 67.82 7.80 21.27
N ILE A 984 67.52 8.46 20.14
CA ILE A 984 67.00 9.84 20.11
C ILE A 984 66.20 10.09 18.80
N TYR A 985 64.90 10.39 18.97
CA TYR A 985 64.09 11.48 18.37
C TYR A 985 62.60 11.08 18.42
N GLU A 986 61.94 11.40 19.54
CA GLU A 986 60.51 11.17 19.79
C GLU A 986 59.60 11.84 18.74
N ASP A 987 60.08 12.90 18.11
CA ASP A 987 59.35 13.80 17.23
C ASP A 987 59.17 13.25 15.79
N LYS A 988 59.92 12.21 15.40
CA LYS A 988 59.70 11.48 14.12
C LYS A 988 59.05 10.10 14.29
N ARG A 989 58.94 9.60 15.53
CA ARG A 989 58.25 8.35 15.88
C ARG A 989 56.80 8.27 15.35
N PRO A 990 55.96 9.33 15.39
CA PRO A 990 54.59 9.27 14.90
C PRO A 990 54.51 9.10 13.37
N LEU A 991 55.49 9.61 12.63
CA LEU A 991 55.51 9.58 11.16
C LEU A 991 55.97 8.22 10.64
N ILE A 992 56.91 7.59 11.37
CA ILE A 992 57.34 6.20 11.16
C ILE A 992 56.23 5.24 11.59
N GLU A 993 55.59 5.43 12.75
CA GLU A 993 54.43 4.64 13.16
C GLU A 993 53.25 4.80 12.19
N LYS A 994 53.00 6.00 11.64
CA LYS A 994 51.96 6.22 10.62
C LYS A 994 52.26 5.51 9.31
N ARG A 995 53.53 5.43 8.88
CA ARG A 995 53.94 4.70 7.67
C ARG A 995 54.05 3.19 7.88
N ILE A 996 54.52 2.74 9.04
CA ILE A 996 54.48 1.33 9.46
C ILE A 996 53.04 0.89 9.56
N ARG A 997 52.13 1.65 10.21
CA ARG A 997 50.69 1.37 10.20
C ARG A 997 50.15 1.31 8.79
N LYS A 998 50.51 2.23 7.88
CA LYS A 998 50.05 2.20 6.47
C LYS A 998 50.54 0.97 5.70
N ASN A 999 51.78 0.54 5.89
CA ASN A 999 52.33 -0.68 5.29
C ASN A 999 51.82 -1.94 5.97
N PHE A 1000 51.57 -1.91 7.28
CA PHE A 1000 50.93 -2.97 8.05
C PHE A 1000 49.44 -3.08 7.70
N GLU A 1001 48.76 -1.98 7.39
CA GLU A 1001 47.39 -1.95 6.85
C GLU A 1001 47.35 -2.51 5.43
N SER A 1002 48.37 -2.19 4.62
CA SER A 1002 48.52 -2.73 3.26
C SER A 1002 48.78 -4.24 3.32
N ALA A 1003 49.76 -4.68 4.12
CA ALA A 1003 50.06 -6.09 4.35
C ALA A 1003 48.92 -6.83 5.05
N ARG A 1004 48.20 -6.21 5.99
CA ARG A 1004 46.99 -6.76 6.63
C ARG A 1004 45.81 -6.80 5.66
N LYS A 1005 45.69 -5.88 4.70
CA LYS A 1005 44.73 -5.95 3.59
C LYS A 1005 45.07 -7.11 2.66
N THR A 1006 46.35 -7.29 2.32
CA THR A 1006 46.85 -8.40 1.49
C THR A 1006 46.72 -9.75 2.23
N LEU A 1007 47.02 -9.82 3.53
CA LEU A 1007 46.84 -11.02 4.36
C LEU A 1007 45.36 -11.32 4.64
N LYS A 1008 44.50 -10.28 4.74
CA LYS A 1008 43.04 -10.47 4.80
C LYS A 1008 42.49 -10.97 3.45
N SER A 1009 43.01 -10.52 2.31
CA SER A 1009 42.61 -11.08 1.02
C SER A 1009 43.07 -12.54 0.87
N ILE A 1010 44.28 -12.87 1.34
CA ILE A 1010 44.81 -14.24 1.34
C ILE A 1010 44.03 -15.17 2.31
N LYS A 1011 43.64 -14.70 3.50
CA LYS A 1011 42.76 -15.47 4.41
C LYS A 1011 41.32 -15.62 3.89
N GLN A 1012 40.83 -14.67 3.09
CA GLN A 1012 39.57 -14.83 2.36
C GLN A 1012 39.70 -15.84 1.21
N GLU A 1013 40.89 -15.98 0.63
CA GLU A 1013 41.20 -16.95 -0.44
C GLU A 1013 41.36 -18.39 0.10
N GLN A 1014 41.91 -18.60 1.30
CA GLN A 1014 41.91 -19.91 1.98
C GLN A 1014 40.50 -20.40 2.36
N LYS A 1015 39.52 -19.51 2.58
CA LYS A 1015 38.10 -19.93 2.68
C LYS A 1015 37.58 -20.50 1.35
N ILE A 1016 38.12 -20.07 0.20
CA ILE A 1016 37.69 -20.56 -1.12
C ILE A 1016 38.04 -22.03 -1.32
N GLU A 1017 39.12 -22.51 -0.71
CA GLU A 1017 39.52 -23.93 -0.75
C GLU A 1017 38.51 -24.84 -0.02
N THR A 1018 37.91 -24.36 1.09
CA THR A 1018 36.73 -25.00 1.72
C THR A 1018 35.45 -24.86 0.88
N TRP A 1019 35.34 -23.87 0.00
CA TRP A 1019 34.20 -23.71 -0.92
C TRP A 1019 34.23 -24.70 -2.08
N TYR A 1020 35.43 -25.00 -2.60
CA TYR A 1020 35.65 -26.01 -3.64
C TYR A 1020 35.18 -27.41 -3.20
N LYS A 1021 35.39 -27.76 -1.93
CA LYS A 1021 35.02 -29.07 -1.38
C LYS A 1021 33.53 -29.27 -1.13
N ASN A 1022 32.73 -28.20 -1.07
CA ASN A 1022 31.31 -28.25 -0.68
C ASN A 1022 30.33 -27.79 -1.79
N MET A 1023 30.81 -27.48 -3.00
CA MET A 1023 30.01 -26.86 -4.08
C MET A 1023 29.03 -27.84 -4.77
N ASN A 1024 27.96 -28.24 -4.09
CA ASN A 1024 26.83 -28.92 -4.73
C ASN A 1024 26.10 -27.98 -5.72
N ASP A 1025 25.46 -28.53 -6.75
CA ASP A 1025 24.79 -27.77 -7.83
C ASP A 1025 23.72 -26.78 -7.33
N ASP A 1026 23.12 -27.04 -6.16
CA ASP A 1026 22.09 -26.21 -5.55
C ASP A 1026 22.62 -24.91 -4.91
N ILE A 1027 23.91 -24.86 -4.55
CA ILE A 1027 24.53 -23.72 -3.85
C ILE A 1027 24.64 -22.50 -4.75
N LEU A 1028 24.86 -22.70 -6.05
CA LEU A 1028 24.92 -21.61 -7.04
C LEU A 1028 23.55 -20.93 -7.25
N ASN A 1029 22.44 -21.60 -6.91
CA ASN A 1029 21.10 -21.04 -6.99
C ASN A 1029 20.65 -20.36 -5.68
N LEU A 1030 21.09 -20.87 -4.52
CA LEU A 1030 20.64 -20.42 -3.19
C LEU A 1030 21.59 -19.42 -2.51
N GLU A 1031 22.89 -19.39 -2.84
CA GLU A 1031 23.90 -18.64 -2.07
C GLU A 1031 24.53 -17.42 -2.79
N LEU A 1032 24.01 -16.99 -3.95
CA LEU A 1032 24.48 -15.77 -4.64
C LEU A 1032 24.36 -14.49 -3.80
N ASP A 1033 23.65 -14.56 -2.67
CA ASP A 1033 23.39 -13.45 -1.76
C ASP A 1033 24.52 -13.19 -0.73
N LYS A 1034 25.55 -14.06 -0.59
CA LYS A 1034 26.64 -13.78 0.37
C LYS A 1034 27.68 -12.83 -0.22
N GLU A 1035 27.97 -11.75 0.50
CA GLU A 1035 28.94 -10.68 0.17
C GLU A 1035 30.35 -11.20 -0.18
N GLU A 1036 30.75 -12.36 0.34
CA GLU A 1036 32.05 -12.98 0.07
C GLU A 1036 32.16 -13.53 -1.37
N TYR A 1037 31.09 -14.08 -1.95
CA TYR A 1037 31.08 -14.66 -3.31
C TYR A 1037 31.10 -13.60 -4.42
N LEU A 1038 30.46 -12.45 -4.15
CA LEU A 1038 30.27 -11.35 -5.09
C LEU A 1038 31.59 -10.79 -5.63
N SER A 1039 32.60 -10.66 -4.76
CA SER A 1039 33.90 -10.10 -5.14
C SER A 1039 34.72 -11.02 -6.04
N VAL A 1040 34.57 -12.34 -5.89
CA VAL A 1040 35.24 -13.36 -6.71
C VAL A 1040 34.52 -13.48 -8.06
N LEU A 1041 33.20 -13.60 -8.04
CA LEU A 1041 32.35 -13.75 -9.23
C LEU A 1041 32.46 -12.57 -10.22
N LEU A 1042 32.67 -11.35 -9.74
CA LEU A 1042 32.88 -10.17 -10.60
C LEU A 1042 34.29 -10.11 -11.22
N LYS A 1043 35.30 -10.73 -10.58
CA LYS A 1043 36.70 -10.75 -11.02
C LYS A 1043 37.00 -11.89 -12.01
N ILE A 1044 36.26 -12.99 -11.96
CA ILE A 1044 36.47 -14.14 -12.83
C ILE A 1044 36.16 -13.79 -14.30
N SER A 1045 36.97 -14.34 -15.20
CA SER A 1045 36.79 -14.25 -16.65
C SER A 1045 35.77 -15.27 -17.14
N LEU A 1046 34.49 -14.88 -17.13
CA LEU A 1046 33.37 -15.69 -17.64
C LEU A 1046 33.01 -15.32 -19.09
N PRO A 1047 32.48 -16.26 -19.89
CA PRO A 1047 31.91 -15.96 -21.20
C PRO A 1047 30.87 -14.84 -21.11
N LYS A 1048 30.85 -13.95 -22.12
CA LYS A 1048 30.05 -12.72 -22.10
C LYS A 1048 28.56 -12.96 -21.77
N ALA A 1049 27.96 -14.01 -22.32
CA ALA A 1049 26.56 -14.37 -22.05
C ALA A 1049 26.34 -14.75 -20.57
N ILE A 1050 27.19 -15.62 -20.02
CA ILE A 1050 27.14 -16.06 -18.62
C ILE A 1050 27.40 -14.88 -17.68
N LYS A 1051 28.42 -14.07 -17.99
CA LYS A 1051 28.77 -12.87 -17.22
C LYS A 1051 27.62 -11.87 -17.18
N HIS A 1052 26.91 -11.64 -18.29
CA HIS A 1052 25.73 -10.79 -18.32
C HIS A 1052 24.57 -11.38 -17.49
N LYS A 1053 24.30 -12.69 -17.61
CA LYS A 1053 23.26 -13.37 -16.83
C LYS A 1053 23.53 -13.28 -15.33
N LEU A 1054 24.78 -13.52 -14.93
CA LEU A 1054 25.26 -13.36 -13.57
C LEU A 1054 25.08 -11.92 -13.05
N ILE A 1055 25.61 -10.92 -13.77
CA ILE A 1055 25.49 -9.51 -13.36
C ILE A 1055 24.01 -9.08 -13.22
N ARG A 1056 23.14 -9.53 -14.14
CA ARG A 1056 21.70 -9.28 -14.06
C ARG A 1056 21.08 -9.91 -12.80
N ASN A 1057 21.50 -11.11 -12.46
CA ASN A 1057 21.08 -11.82 -11.24
C ASN A 1057 21.56 -11.12 -9.96
N LEU A 1058 22.81 -10.67 -9.91
CA LEU A 1058 23.34 -9.95 -8.75
C LEU A 1058 22.59 -8.64 -8.48
N ASN A 1059 22.04 -8.04 -9.53
CA ASN A 1059 21.22 -6.82 -9.49
C ASN A 1059 19.71 -7.12 -9.44
N GLN A 1060 19.30 -8.37 -9.24
CA GLN A 1060 17.91 -8.82 -9.41
C GLN A 1060 16.96 -8.19 -8.39
N LYS A 1061 17.37 -7.99 -7.12
CA LYS A 1061 16.56 -7.31 -6.10
C LYS A 1061 16.13 -5.92 -6.58
N MET A 1062 17.11 -5.15 -7.07
CA MET A 1062 16.89 -3.80 -7.61
C MET A 1062 16.03 -3.84 -8.88
N LEU A 1063 16.34 -4.73 -9.83
CA LEU A 1063 15.58 -4.85 -11.08
C LEU A 1063 14.13 -5.29 -10.85
N PHE A 1064 13.92 -6.22 -9.93
CA PHE A 1064 12.60 -6.71 -9.53
C PHE A 1064 11.80 -5.59 -8.87
N LEU A 1065 12.38 -4.83 -7.93
CA LEU A 1065 11.72 -3.67 -7.34
C LEU A 1065 11.32 -2.64 -8.41
N ILE A 1066 12.22 -2.31 -9.33
CA ILE A 1066 11.95 -1.38 -10.45
C ILE A 1066 10.79 -1.90 -11.32
N ASN A 1067 10.74 -3.20 -11.58
CA ASN A 1067 9.66 -3.85 -12.32
C ASN A 1067 8.32 -3.76 -11.55
N ARG A 1068 8.29 -4.06 -10.25
CA ARG A 1068 7.09 -3.96 -9.42
C ARG A 1068 6.53 -2.54 -9.38
N ILE A 1069 7.39 -1.54 -9.18
CA ILE A 1069 7.02 -0.13 -9.25
C ILE A 1069 6.52 0.24 -10.65
N HIS A 1070 7.09 -0.34 -11.70
CA HIS A 1070 6.58 -0.15 -13.06
C HIS A 1070 5.16 -0.69 -13.21
N HIS A 1071 4.86 -1.90 -12.73
CA HIS A 1071 3.50 -2.45 -12.76
C HIS A 1071 2.52 -1.60 -11.96
N MET A 1072 2.91 -1.11 -10.77
CA MET A 1072 2.08 -0.17 -9.99
C MET A 1072 1.75 1.08 -10.81
N SER A 1073 2.77 1.71 -11.43
CA SER A 1073 2.55 2.89 -12.27
C SER A 1073 1.64 2.59 -13.47
N ARG A 1074 1.76 1.41 -14.08
CA ARG A 1074 0.90 1.02 -15.21
C ARG A 1074 -0.55 0.86 -14.76
N LEU A 1075 -0.77 0.05 -13.74
CA LEU A 1075 -2.09 -0.27 -13.19
C LEU A 1075 -2.78 0.99 -12.69
N LEU A 1076 -2.15 1.77 -11.81
CA LEU A 1076 -2.78 2.95 -11.20
C LEU A 1076 -2.92 4.13 -12.15
N ILE A 1077 -1.86 4.44 -12.90
CA ILE A 1077 -1.75 5.71 -13.63
C ILE A 1077 -2.06 5.55 -15.11
N PHE A 1078 -1.37 4.63 -15.79
CA PHE A 1078 -1.36 4.62 -17.26
C PHE A 1078 -2.57 3.94 -17.89
N GLU A 1079 -3.24 3.05 -17.16
CA GLU A 1079 -4.41 2.34 -17.65
C GLU A 1079 -5.72 3.16 -17.60
N ASP A 1080 -5.83 4.16 -16.72
CA ASP A 1080 -6.92 5.14 -16.79
C ASP A 1080 -6.46 6.38 -17.57
N LEU A 1081 -7.11 6.64 -18.70
CA LEU A 1081 -6.79 7.76 -19.59
C LEU A 1081 -6.85 9.13 -18.89
N THR A 1082 -7.71 9.29 -17.89
CA THR A 1082 -7.85 10.54 -17.10
C THR A 1082 -6.64 10.73 -16.22
N ILE A 1083 -6.32 9.74 -15.39
CA ILE A 1083 -5.18 9.75 -14.46
C ILE A 1083 -3.88 9.90 -15.26
N CYS A 1084 -3.72 9.12 -16.33
CA CYS A 1084 -2.59 9.18 -17.26
C CYS A 1084 -2.39 10.60 -17.83
N SER A 1085 -3.47 11.25 -18.27
CA SER A 1085 -3.38 12.61 -18.82
C SER A 1085 -2.96 13.64 -17.77
N LEU A 1086 -3.49 13.54 -16.54
CA LEU A 1086 -3.11 14.42 -15.43
C LEU A 1086 -1.65 14.19 -15.04
N TRP A 1087 -1.24 12.93 -14.91
CA TRP A 1087 0.13 12.56 -14.56
C TRP A 1087 1.15 13.10 -15.57
N LYS A 1088 0.91 12.86 -16.86
CA LYS A 1088 1.80 13.29 -17.96
C LYS A 1088 1.90 14.81 -18.09
N SER A 1089 0.88 15.55 -17.67
CA SER A 1089 0.91 17.02 -17.72
C SER A 1089 1.98 17.62 -16.81
N LYS A 1090 2.43 16.89 -15.76
CA LYS A 1090 3.32 17.34 -14.68
C LYS A 1090 2.83 18.58 -13.90
N VAL A 1091 1.70 19.18 -14.27
CA VAL A 1091 1.13 20.39 -13.63
C VAL A 1091 0.82 20.15 -12.16
N TRP A 1092 0.46 18.91 -11.82
CA TRP A 1092 0.18 18.49 -10.44
C TRP A 1092 1.37 18.69 -9.49
N ARG A 1093 2.63 18.55 -9.95
CA ARG A 1093 3.83 18.66 -9.09
C ARG A 1093 4.09 20.07 -8.54
N GLY A 1094 3.42 21.10 -9.08
CA GLY A 1094 3.51 22.48 -8.60
C GLY A 1094 2.18 23.04 -8.10
N ASN A 1095 1.10 22.24 -8.11
CA ASN A 1095 -0.24 22.69 -7.78
C ASN A 1095 -0.91 21.73 -6.80
N LYS A 1096 -0.92 22.11 -5.51
CA LYS A 1096 -1.53 21.33 -4.42
C LYS A 1096 -2.95 20.84 -4.74
N ASN A 1097 -3.75 21.65 -5.44
CA ASN A 1097 -5.12 21.26 -5.79
C ASN A 1097 -5.19 20.15 -6.86
N GLU A 1098 -4.21 20.08 -7.74
CA GLU A 1098 -4.13 19.07 -8.80
C GLU A 1098 -3.44 17.81 -8.32
N GLU A 1099 -2.40 17.93 -7.50
CA GLU A 1099 -1.83 16.81 -6.75
C GLU A 1099 -2.92 16.11 -5.95
N LYS A 1100 -3.69 16.87 -5.17
CA LYS A 1100 -4.79 16.31 -4.41
C LYS A 1100 -5.89 15.70 -5.27
N HIS A 1101 -6.16 16.31 -6.42
CA HIS A 1101 -7.10 15.71 -7.37
C HIS A 1101 -6.63 14.35 -7.85
N LEU A 1102 -5.36 14.26 -8.24
CA LEU A 1102 -4.73 13.05 -8.73
C LEU A 1102 -4.75 11.95 -7.65
N LYS A 1103 -4.36 12.28 -6.40
CA LYS A 1103 -4.44 11.36 -5.27
C LYS A 1103 -5.84 10.80 -5.06
N SER A 1104 -6.86 11.66 -5.02
CA SER A 1104 -8.26 11.25 -4.90
C SER A 1104 -8.71 10.30 -6.03
N LEU A 1105 -8.25 10.49 -7.27
CA LEU A 1105 -8.56 9.58 -8.38
C LEU A 1105 -7.90 8.21 -8.21
N LEU A 1106 -6.67 8.19 -7.72
CA LEU A 1106 -5.91 6.97 -7.46
C LEU A 1106 -6.56 6.14 -6.34
N VAL A 1107 -6.96 6.80 -5.24
CA VAL A 1107 -7.68 6.18 -4.12
C VAL A 1107 -9.01 5.59 -4.56
N GLN A 1108 -9.80 6.33 -5.34
CA GLN A 1108 -11.08 5.84 -5.83
C GLN A 1108 -10.93 4.63 -6.73
N ARG A 1109 -9.93 4.64 -7.60
CA ARG A 1109 -9.65 3.51 -8.47
C ARG A 1109 -9.29 2.26 -7.67
N TYR A 1110 -8.45 2.42 -6.65
CA TYR A 1110 -8.12 1.36 -5.71
C TYR A 1110 -9.34 0.79 -4.97
N LEU A 1111 -10.29 1.64 -4.55
CA LEU A 1111 -11.48 1.19 -3.82
C LEU A 1111 -12.55 0.53 -4.72
N THR A 1112 -12.63 0.91 -5.99
CA THR A 1112 -13.72 0.49 -6.89
C THR A 1112 -13.36 -0.70 -7.77
N GLU A 1113 -12.11 -0.81 -8.23
CA GLU A 1113 -11.67 -1.86 -9.14
C GLU A 1113 -11.02 -3.02 -8.35
N ARG A 1114 -11.79 -4.09 -8.05
CA ARG A 1114 -11.34 -5.24 -7.21
C ARG A 1114 -10.06 -5.91 -7.71
N SER A 1115 -9.90 -6.10 -9.01
CA SER A 1115 -8.68 -6.71 -9.59
C SER A 1115 -7.46 -5.79 -9.52
N VAL A 1116 -7.66 -4.47 -9.66
CA VAL A 1116 -6.59 -3.48 -9.45
C VAL A 1116 -6.17 -3.45 -7.99
N LYS A 1117 -7.13 -3.50 -7.07
CA LYS A 1117 -6.87 -3.60 -5.63
C LYS A 1117 -6.00 -4.81 -5.28
N ALA A 1118 -6.45 -6.01 -5.67
CA ALA A 1118 -5.71 -7.25 -5.41
C ALA A 1118 -4.29 -7.22 -5.99
N SER A 1119 -4.15 -6.71 -7.22
CA SER A 1119 -2.86 -6.59 -7.89
C SER A 1119 -1.92 -5.60 -7.18
N LEU A 1120 -2.43 -4.45 -6.75
CA LEU A 1120 -1.62 -3.44 -6.05
C LEU A 1120 -1.19 -3.91 -4.66
N GLU A 1121 -2.05 -4.62 -3.94
CA GLU A 1121 -1.69 -5.21 -2.65
C GLU A 1121 -0.51 -6.18 -2.79
N LEU A 1122 -0.53 -7.05 -3.80
CA LEU A 1122 0.57 -7.98 -4.07
C LEU A 1122 1.86 -7.27 -4.47
N LEU A 1123 1.78 -6.30 -5.38
CA LEU A 1123 2.95 -5.53 -5.81
C LEU A 1123 3.56 -4.78 -4.63
N LEU A 1124 2.72 -4.21 -3.74
CA LEU A 1124 3.19 -3.53 -2.55
C LEU A 1124 3.86 -4.53 -1.62
N PHE A 1125 3.26 -5.70 -1.41
CA PHE A 1125 3.85 -6.77 -0.62
C PHE A 1125 5.24 -7.17 -1.11
N ASP A 1126 5.43 -7.34 -2.42
CA ASP A 1126 6.75 -7.62 -3.01
C ASP A 1126 7.76 -6.49 -2.71
N CYS A 1127 7.35 -5.23 -2.81
CA CYS A 1127 8.20 -4.09 -2.45
C CYS A 1127 8.58 -4.09 -0.97
N MET A 1128 7.64 -4.48 -0.09
CA MET A 1128 7.84 -4.52 1.36
C MET A 1128 8.84 -5.60 1.76
N LEU A 1129 8.71 -6.79 1.18
CA LEU A 1129 9.64 -7.90 1.39
C LEU A 1129 11.07 -7.55 0.94
N LEU A 1130 11.21 -6.74 -0.11
CA LEU A 1130 12.51 -6.30 -0.62
C LEU A 1130 13.16 -5.22 0.24
N LEU A 1131 12.36 -4.23 0.65
CA LEU A 1131 12.87 -3.02 1.29
C LEU A 1131 13.12 -3.19 2.79
N GLU A 1132 12.47 -4.17 3.43
CA GLU A 1132 12.54 -4.40 4.89
C GLU A 1132 12.31 -3.10 5.69
N SER A 1133 11.44 -2.21 5.17
CA SER A 1133 11.24 -0.88 5.73
C SER A 1133 10.24 -0.94 6.88
N ASP A 1134 10.62 -0.44 8.07
CA ASP A 1134 9.73 -0.37 9.24
C ASP A 1134 8.43 0.41 8.93
N GLU A 1135 8.52 1.52 8.19
CA GLU A 1135 7.34 2.30 7.75
C GLU A 1135 6.34 1.45 6.94
N LEU A 1136 6.86 0.56 6.09
CA LEU A 1136 6.06 -0.34 5.27
C LEU A 1136 5.61 -1.57 6.06
N ALA A 1137 6.45 -2.09 6.96
CA ALA A 1137 6.15 -3.21 7.83
C ALA A 1137 5.06 -2.85 8.85
N ASP A 1138 5.01 -1.61 9.35
CA ASP A 1138 3.93 -1.14 10.21
C ASP A 1138 2.63 -0.98 9.43
N LEU A 1139 2.70 -0.51 8.18
CA LEU A 1139 1.55 -0.52 7.27
C LEU A 1139 1.07 -1.95 6.96
N TRP A 1140 2.00 -2.93 6.99
CA TRP A 1140 1.69 -4.35 6.91
C TRP A 1140 1.02 -4.90 8.17
N LYS A 1141 1.59 -4.64 9.34
CA LYS A 1141 1.02 -5.07 10.62
C LYS A 1141 -0.39 -4.50 10.74
N LYS A 1142 -0.61 -3.24 10.34
CA LYS A 1142 -1.94 -2.62 10.23
C LYS A 1142 -2.88 -3.35 9.25
N THR A 1143 -2.37 -3.91 8.15
CA THR A 1143 -3.18 -4.63 7.14
C THR A 1143 -3.38 -6.12 7.42
N ASN A 1144 -2.52 -6.75 8.24
CA ASN A 1144 -2.54 -8.18 8.54
C ASN A 1144 -2.93 -8.56 9.98
N ASN A 1145 -2.71 -7.70 10.98
CA ASN A 1145 -2.79 -8.09 12.40
C ASN A 1145 -4.04 -7.61 13.15
N MET A 1146 -4.98 -6.90 12.51
CA MET A 1146 -6.17 -6.47 13.26
C MET A 1146 -7.22 -7.54 13.48
N PHE A 1147 -7.19 -8.61 12.68
CA PHE A 1147 -7.79 -9.91 12.93
C PHE A 1147 -7.09 -10.84 11.98
N ILE A 1148 -6.93 -12.12 12.34
CA ILE A 1148 -6.60 -13.05 11.27
C ILE A 1148 -7.80 -13.04 10.33
N GLY A 1149 -7.60 -12.49 9.13
CA GLY A 1149 -8.61 -12.58 8.09
C GLY A 1149 -9.49 -11.36 7.84
N SER A 1150 -9.39 -10.27 8.62
CA SER A 1150 -10.04 -9.00 8.27
C SER A 1150 -9.05 -7.84 8.37
N ASN A 1151 -8.37 -7.61 7.25
CA ASN A 1151 -7.69 -6.38 6.89
C ASN A 1151 -8.68 -5.21 6.97
N MET A 1152 -8.25 -4.03 7.42
CA MET A 1152 -9.06 -2.82 7.23
C MET A 1152 -9.36 -2.57 5.75
N ILE A 1153 -8.46 -3.00 4.86
CA ILE A 1153 -8.67 -3.07 3.42
C ILE A 1153 -9.64 -4.20 3.03
N GLN A 1154 -9.76 -5.31 3.78
CA GLN A 1154 -10.78 -6.35 3.56
C GLN A 1154 -12.15 -5.83 3.97
N ILE A 1155 -12.21 -5.12 5.10
CA ILE A 1155 -13.32 -4.27 5.54
C ILE A 1155 -13.72 -3.28 4.42
N LEU A 1156 -12.76 -2.65 3.74
CA LEU A 1156 -12.94 -1.83 2.52
C LEU A 1156 -13.07 -2.62 1.20
N ALA A 1157 -12.97 -3.95 1.18
CA ALA A 1157 -13.07 -4.82 -0.01
C ALA A 1157 -14.40 -5.59 -0.08
N HIS A 1158 -15.14 -5.66 1.04
CA HIS A 1158 -16.36 -6.44 1.17
C HIS A 1158 -17.54 -5.88 0.37
N GLY A 1159 -17.46 -4.66 -0.16
CA GLY A 1159 -18.57 -3.98 -0.85
C GLY A 1159 -19.77 -3.67 0.05
N ASN A 1160 -19.64 -3.92 1.36
CA ASN A 1160 -20.65 -3.61 2.37
C ASN A 1160 -20.43 -2.17 2.86
N PRO A 1161 -21.39 -1.25 2.66
CA PRO A 1161 -21.28 0.16 3.03
C PRO A 1161 -20.99 0.42 4.53
N LEU A 1162 -21.44 -0.46 5.43
CA LEU A 1162 -21.22 -0.35 6.89
C LEU A 1162 -19.79 -0.71 7.28
N ILE A 1163 -19.17 -1.60 6.53
CA ILE A 1163 -17.81 -2.06 6.77
C ILE A 1163 -16.82 -1.16 6.00
N GLU A 1164 -17.20 -0.64 4.82
CA GLU A 1164 -16.49 0.48 4.19
C GLU A 1164 -16.46 1.72 5.09
N ALA A 1165 -17.57 1.97 5.80
CA ALA A 1165 -17.59 2.97 6.88
C ALA A 1165 -16.62 2.55 8.01
N ALA A 1166 -16.68 1.34 8.54
CA ALA A 1166 -15.74 0.83 9.56
C ALA A 1166 -14.24 0.83 9.17
N GLY A 1167 -13.90 0.73 7.89
CA GLY A 1167 -12.52 0.86 7.42
C GLY A 1167 -12.01 2.30 7.42
N SER A 1168 -12.94 3.25 7.38
CA SER A 1168 -12.63 4.66 7.55
C SER A 1168 -12.52 5.04 9.05
N PHE A 1169 -13.08 4.23 9.94
CA PHE A 1169 -13.17 4.42 11.40
C PHE A 1169 -11.87 4.11 12.13
N LEU A 1170 -11.18 3.05 11.72
CA LEU A 1170 -10.01 2.50 12.41
C LEU A 1170 -8.66 3.10 11.93
N ASP A 1171 -8.67 3.93 10.89
CA ASP A 1171 -7.50 4.70 10.41
C ASP A 1171 -7.83 6.20 10.29
N PRO A 1172 -7.37 7.06 11.23
CA PRO A 1172 -7.59 8.50 11.17
C PRO A 1172 -6.89 9.18 9.97
N THR A 1173 -6.03 8.45 9.23
CA THR A 1173 -5.25 8.94 8.09
C THR A 1173 -5.76 8.47 6.70
N ASP A 1174 -6.89 7.76 6.62
CA ASP A 1174 -7.40 7.13 5.39
C ASP A 1174 -6.37 6.16 4.78
N LEU A 1175 -6.43 4.90 5.22
CA LEU A 1175 -5.52 3.82 4.81
C LEU A 1175 -5.33 3.73 3.29
N ALA A 1176 -6.40 3.96 2.52
CA ALA A 1176 -6.31 3.95 1.06
C ALA A 1176 -5.48 5.13 0.55
N SER A 1177 -5.63 6.32 1.13
CA SER A 1177 -4.76 7.46 0.85
C SER A 1177 -3.31 7.21 1.27
N ASP A 1178 -3.06 6.63 2.44
CA ASP A 1178 -1.71 6.30 2.92
C ASP A 1178 -1.02 5.26 2.04
N LEU A 1179 -1.73 4.21 1.64
CA LEU A 1179 -1.25 3.22 0.65
C LEU A 1179 -0.88 3.89 -0.66
N ILE A 1180 -1.76 4.74 -1.19
CA ILE A 1180 -1.52 5.48 -2.43
C ILE A 1180 -0.32 6.41 -2.28
N ASP A 1181 -0.16 7.07 -1.14
CA ASP A 1181 0.98 7.95 -0.88
C ASP A 1181 2.29 7.17 -0.80
N LYS A 1182 2.32 5.99 -0.17
CA LYS A 1182 3.49 5.11 -0.20
C LYS A 1182 3.78 4.60 -1.62
N ILE A 1183 2.76 4.22 -2.39
CA ILE A 1183 2.93 3.80 -3.79
C ILE A 1183 3.46 4.95 -4.65
N LEU A 1184 2.95 6.17 -4.47
CA LEU A 1184 3.42 7.36 -5.18
C LEU A 1184 4.88 7.68 -4.85
N ASN A 1185 5.27 7.59 -3.58
CA ASN A 1185 6.66 7.74 -3.17
C ASN A 1185 7.58 6.71 -3.84
N LEU A 1186 7.16 5.43 -3.90
CA LEU A 1186 7.90 4.38 -4.62
C LEU A 1186 8.00 4.68 -6.13
N ILE A 1187 6.92 5.17 -6.75
CA ILE A 1187 6.90 5.57 -8.16
C ILE A 1187 7.86 6.73 -8.42
N ASP A 1188 7.92 7.72 -7.52
CA ASP A 1188 8.83 8.86 -7.62
C ASP A 1188 10.30 8.48 -7.38
N ASP A 1189 10.56 7.44 -6.58
CA ASP A 1189 11.90 6.89 -6.33
C ASP A 1189 12.43 6.01 -7.48
N LYS A 1190 11.56 5.55 -8.39
CA LYS A 1190 11.93 4.69 -9.53
C LYS A 1190 13.15 5.19 -10.34
N PRO A 1191 13.25 6.49 -10.72
CA PRO A 1191 14.41 6.98 -11.47
C PRO A 1191 15.71 6.84 -10.69
N VAL A 1192 15.69 7.03 -9.36
CA VAL A 1192 16.87 6.87 -8.51
C VAL A 1192 17.28 5.41 -8.43
N LEU A 1193 16.34 4.48 -8.26
CA LEU A 1193 16.62 3.04 -8.31
C LEU A 1193 17.26 2.64 -9.66
N GLN A 1194 16.75 3.18 -10.78
CA GLN A 1194 17.33 2.95 -12.11
C GLN A 1194 18.75 3.51 -12.23
N MET A 1195 19.00 4.71 -11.69
CA MET A 1195 20.33 5.32 -11.72
C MET A 1195 21.32 4.60 -10.81
N LEU A 1196 20.92 4.20 -9.60
CA LEU A 1196 21.74 3.38 -8.70
C LEU A 1196 22.11 2.04 -9.34
N SER A 1197 21.12 1.38 -9.95
CA SER A 1197 21.32 0.14 -10.70
C SER A 1197 22.33 0.32 -11.84
N LYS A 1198 22.17 1.39 -12.64
CA LYS A 1198 23.07 1.71 -13.75
C LYS A 1198 24.49 2.05 -13.28
N LEU A 1199 24.61 2.87 -12.23
CA LEU A 1199 25.88 3.28 -11.66
C LEU A 1199 26.64 2.07 -11.10
N TRP A 1200 25.95 1.18 -10.37
CA TRP A 1200 26.55 -0.05 -9.88
C TRP A 1200 27.02 -0.96 -11.02
N LEU A 1201 26.24 -1.07 -12.11
CA LEU A 1201 26.64 -1.84 -13.30
C LEU A 1201 27.89 -1.27 -14.01
N GLN A 1202 28.10 0.05 -13.91
CA GLN A 1202 29.28 0.74 -14.47
C GLN A 1202 30.51 0.55 -13.58
N GLU A 1203 30.38 0.87 -12.29
CA GLU A 1203 31.48 0.85 -11.32
C GLU A 1203 31.86 -0.56 -10.88
N LYS A 1204 30.90 -1.49 -10.88
CA LYS A 1204 31.05 -2.91 -10.45
C LYS A 1204 31.75 -3.05 -9.09
N THR A 1205 31.56 -2.07 -8.22
CA THR A 1205 32.12 -2.08 -6.86
C THR A 1205 31.36 -3.03 -5.96
N CYS A 1206 32.08 -3.68 -5.05
CA CYS A 1206 31.50 -4.50 -3.99
C CYS A 1206 31.57 -3.80 -2.62
N LYS A 1207 31.96 -2.52 -2.55
CA LYS A 1207 32.09 -1.81 -1.27
C LYS A 1207 31.07 -0.70 -1.18
N GLU A 1208 30.23 -0.75 -0.15
CA GLU A 1208 29.22 0.27 0.10
C GLU A 1208 29.86 1.65 0.31
N SER A 1209 30.88 1.73 1.17
CA SER A 1209 31.62 2.97 1.46
C SER A 1209 32.17 3.65 0.21
N TYR A 1210 32.75 2.89 -0.73
CA TYR A 1210 33.25 3.44 -1.98
C TYR A 1210 32.12 4.04 -2.83
N LEU A 1211 30.98 3.36 -2.94
CA LEU A 1211 29.86 3.86 -3.73
C LEU A 1211 29.24 5.10 -3.08
N ILE A 1212 29.15 5.14 -1.74
CA ILE A 1212 28.71 6.31 -0.98
C ILE A 1212 29.67 7.48 -1.22
N ASP A 1213 30.98 7.27 -1.10
CA ASP A 1213 31.99 8.31 -1.32
C ASP A 1213 31.95 8.80 -2.76
N TYR A 1214 31.83 7.90 -3.73
CA TYR A 1214 31.71 8.24 -5.16
C TYR A 1214 30.47 9.09 -5.41
N ILE A 1215 29.29 8.66 -4.94
CA ILE A 1215 28.05 9.42 -5.13
C ILE A 1215 28.16 10.78 -4.44
N SER A 1216 28.68 10.82 -3.21
CA SER A 1216 28.78 12.05 -2.40
C SER A 1216 29.75 13.07 -2.99
N ASN A 1217 30.91 12.62 -3.48
CA ASN A 1217 31.99 13.49 -3.94
C ASN A 1217 31.97 13.78 -5.45
N THR A 1218 31.21 13.02 -6.24
CA THR A 1218 31.10 13.22 -7.70
C THR A 1218 29.88 14.07 -8.04
N ASP A 1219 30.04 14.98 -9.01
CA ASP A 1219 29.03 15.98 -9.39
C ASP A 1219 28.42 15.77 -10.80
N ASP A 1220 28.48 14.53 -11.29
CA ASP A 1220 27.79 14.06 -12.51
C ASP A 1220 26.25 14.08 -12.34
N LEU A 1221 25.53 14.23 -13.45
CA LEU A 1221 24.08 14.16 -13.59
C LEU A 1221 23.48 12.91 -12.92
N VAL A 1222 24.13 11.74 -13.04
CA VAL A 1222 23.67 10.50 -12.39
C VAL A 1222 23.69 10.66 -10.86
N CYS A 1223 24.81 11.14 -10.31
CA CYS A 1223 24.96 11.39 -8.88
C CYS A 1223 24.02 12.50 -8.37
N LYS A 1224 23.77 13.55 -9.18
CA LYS A 1224 22.78 14.60 -8.86
C LYS A 1224 21.36 14.07 -8.75
N ILE A 1225 20.95 13.19 -9.67
CA ILE A 1225 19.62 12.55 -9.63
C ILE A 1225 19.51 11.66 -8.38
N ILE A 1226 20.53 10.87 -8.06
CA ILE A 1226 20.55 10.00 -6.87
C ILE A 1226 20.46 10.84 -5.58
N LYS A 1227 21.29 11.89 -5.47
CA LYS A 1227 21.33 12.80 -4.32
C LYS A 1227 19.99 13.51 -4.04
N HIS A 1228 19.12 13.63 -5.03
CA HIS A 1228 17.81 14.28 -4.86
C HIS A 1228 16.79 13.43 -4.07
N CYS A 1229 16.98 12.11 -3.99
CA CYS A 1229 16.13 11.23 -3.18
C CYS A 1229 16.73 11.04 -1.78
N PRO A 1230 16.14 11.56 -0.69
CA PRO A 1230 16.72 11.44 0.65
C PRO A 1230 16.90 9.99 1.12
N LYS A 1231 16.14 9.05 0.55
CA LYS A 1231 16.16 7.62 0.89
C LYS A 1231 17.19 6.81 0.07
N TRP A 1232 17.97 7.42 -0.82
CA TRP A 1232 18.84 6.68 -1.75
C TRP A 1232 19.85 5.74 -1.06
N LYS A 1233 20.34 6.09 0.12
CA LYS A 1233 21.24 5.24 0.91
C LYS A 1233 20.56 3.95 1.38
N ASN A 1234 19.27 4.00 1.70
CA ASN A 1234 18.51 2.81 2.10
C ASN A 1234 18.41 1.81 0.93
N TYR A 1235 18.37 2.30 -0.30
CA TYR A 1235 18.32 1.47 -1.50
C TYR A 1235 19.66 0.80 -1.83
N LEU A 1236 20.78 1.22 -1.24
CA LEU A 1236 22.06 0.52 -1.40
C LEU A 1236 22.00 -0.90 -0.84
N LYS A 1237 21.15 -1.16 0.15
CA LYS A 1237 20.91 -2.49 0.72
C LYS A 1237 20.40 -3.51 -0.31
N LEU A 1238 19.80 -3.03 -1.41
CA LEU A 1238 19.30 -3.86 -2.51
C LEU A 1238 20.39 -4.22 -3.52
N LEU A 1239 21.51 -3.50 -3.49
CA LEU A 1239 22.66 -3.78 -4.33
C LEU A 1239 23.55 -4.82 -3.65
N PRO A 1240 24.29 -5.62 -4.44
CA PRO A 1240 25.19 -6.64 -3.92
C PRO A 1240 26.50 -6.00 -3.43
N LEU A 1241 26.42 -5.26 -2.32
CA LEU A 1241 27.52 -4.52 -1.71
C LEU A 1241 27.90 -5.15 -0.36
N ARG A 1242 29.20 -5.13 -0.05
CA ARG A 1242 29.74 -5.46 1.25
C ARG A 1242 29.57 -4.28 2.19
N ARG A 1243 28.85 -4.50 3.30
CA ARG A 1243 28.59 -3.49 4.33
C ARG A 1243 29.83 -3.21 5.18
#